data_AF-A0A452SHJ0-F1
#
_entry.id   AF-A0A452SHJ0-F1
#
_cell.length_a   1.000
_cell.length_b   1.000
_cell.length_c   1.000
_cell.angle_alpha   90.00
_cell.angle_beta   90.00
_cell.angle_gamma   90.00
#
_symmetry.space_group_name_H-M   'P 1'
#
loop_
_entity.id
_entity.type
_entity.pdbx_description
1 polymer ?
#
loop_
_entity_poly.entity_id
_entity_poly.type
_entity_poly.pdbx_seq_one_letter_code
_entity_poly.pdbx_strand_id
1 'polypeptide(L)'
;MGGKQDGDEAHGKPAKYDPSFRGPIRNRSCTDIICCVLFLAFILGYIVVGIVAWVYGDPRQVLYPRNSTGAYCGVGANKDKPYLLYFNIFSCILAANIITVAENGLQCPTPQVCVSSCPEIAWTVEVNQLSQKVGEVFNTANRNFCLPGVPWDMPVIQSLQQELCPGFLLPSTPALGRCLPLLNSTLPELPGISSNTSISQGISGLLDSLNARDITVKIFEDVAQSWYWILIALGVALVLSLLFILLLRLVAGPLVLVLILGVLGVLAYGIYHCWEEYRVLRDRGASITQLGFTSNLSAYRNVQETWLAALIVLAVLEAILLLMLIFLRQRIRIAIALLKEASKAVGQMMSTLFYPLVTFVLLLISIVYWAMTALYLATSGQPQYVFWAPNASLPSCEKVQMNASCDPTAQPVNSSCPGLRCVFQSYSSTGLVQRSLFNLQIYGVLGLFWTLNWVLALGQCVLAGAFASFYWAFHKPRDIPAFPLSSAFIRTLRYHTGSLAFGALILTLVQIARVILEYIDSKLRGAQNPVARCIMCCFKCCLWCLEKFIKFLNRNAYIMIAIYGKNFCVSAKNAFMLLMRNIVRVFVLDKVTDLLLLFGKLLVVGGVGVLSFFFFTGRIQGLGRDFENPSLNYYWLPIMISILGAYVIASGFFSVFGMCVDTLFLCFLEDLERNDGSLDRPYYMPKSLLKILGKKNEAFPEDKKKKKK
;
A
#
# COMPACT_ATOMS: atom_id res chain seq x y z
N MET A 1 13.99 -58.89 -16.02
CA MET A 1 14.64 -57.65 -16.51
C MET A 1 13.55 -56.67 -16.89
N GLY A 2 13.34 -55.63 -16.10
CA GLY A 2 12.34 -54.58 -16.34
C GLY A 2 12.76 -53.37 -15.52
N GLY A 3 13.53 -52.48 -16.16
CA GLY A 3 14.15 -51.33 -15.51
C GLY A 3 13.12 -50.32 -15.05
N LYS A 4 13.21 -49.93 -13.77
CA LYS A 4 12.75 -48.63 -13.29
C LYS A 4 13.63 -47.55 -13.94
N GLN A 5 13.27 -47.08 -15.13
CA GLN A 5 13.63 -45.73 -15.59
C GLN A 5 12.46 -44.83 -15.17
N ASP A 6 12.55 -44.14 -14.04
CA ASP A 6 13.23 -42.85 -13.80
C ASP A 6 12.22 -41.69 -13.77
N GLY A 7 11.39 -41.68 -12.72
CA GLY A 7 10.69 -40.46 -12.29
C GLY A 7 11.66 -39.39 -11.73
N ASP A 8 12.90 -39.78 -11.44
CA ASP A 8 13.98 -38.90 -10.96
C ASP A 8 14.58 -38.02 -12.09
N GLU A 9 14.39 -38.35 -13.37
CA GLU A 9 14.89 -37.51 -14.46
C GLU A 9 14.04 -36.25 -14.69
N ALA A 10 12.70 -36.35 -14.55
CA ALA A 10 11.78 -35.23 -14.75
C ALA A 10 11.96 -34.10 -13.72
N HIS A 11 12.45 -34.42 -12.53
CA HIS A 11 12.66 -33.47 -11.43
C HIS A 11 14.12 -33.28 -11.01
N GLY A 12 15.07 -33.72 -11.84
CA GLY A 12 16.50 -33.56 -11.61
C GLY A 12 17.09 -34.48 -10.53
N LYS A 13 18.42 -34.70 -10.60
CA LYS A 13 19.14 -35.64 -9.74
C LYS A 13 19.32 -35.11 -8.31
N PRO A 14 19.30 -35.98 -7.27
CA PRO A 14 19.63 -35.62 -5.90
C PRO A 14 20.97 -34.90 -5.74
N ALA A 15 21.03 -33.99 -4.77
CA ALA A 15 22.26 -33.27 -4.45
C ALA A 15 23.36 -34.24 -4.02
N LYS A 16 24.50 -34.21 -4.71
CA LYS A 16 25.67 -35.04 -4.37
C LYS A 16 26.36 -34.52 -3.11
N TYR A 17 26.88 -35.44 -2.30
CA TYR A 17 27.70 -35.08 -1.14
C TYR A 17 28.99 -34.36 -1.57
N ASP A 18 29.31 -33.28 -0.86
CA ASP A 18 30.54 -32.51 -1.02
C ASP A 18 31.23 -32.39 0.36
N PRO A 19 32.41 -33.00 0.56
CA PRO A 19 33.10 -33.02 1.86
C PRO A 19 33.54 -31.62 2.32
N SER A 20 33.68 -30.65 1.41
CA SER A 20 34.06 -29.27 1.72
C SER A 20 32.87 -28.40 2.13
N PHE A 21 31.64 -28.87 1.92
CA PHE A 21 30.43 -28.12 2.23
C PHE A 21 30.20 -28.06 3.74
N ARG A 22 30.12 -26.84 4.26
CA ARG A 22 29.86 -26.53 5.68
C ARG A 22 28.72 -25.50 5.82
N GLY A 23 27.80 -25.47 4.85
CA GLY A 23 26.74 -24.47 4.75
C GLY A 23 27.08 -23.35 3.78
N PRO A 24 26.65 -22.09 4.04
CA PRO A 24 26.82 -20.98 3.11
C PRO A 24 28.28 -20.81 2.64
N ILE A 25 28.51 -20.98 1.33
CA ILE A 25 29.85 -20.97 0.75
C ILE A 25 30.52 -19.60 0.99
N ARG A 26 31.77 -19.58 1.43
CA ARG A 26 32.52 -18.33 1.72
C ARG A 26 33.13 -17.70 0.47
N ASN A 27 33.77 -18.50 -0.38
CA ASN A 27 34.38 -18.03 -1.62
C ASN A 27 33.33 -17.94 -2.72
N ARG A 28 33.04 -16.72 -3.18
CA ARG A 28 31.98 -16.45 -4.16
C ARG A 28 32.47 -15.48 -5.24
N SER A 29 31.85 -15.58 -6.41
CA SER A 29 31.95 -14.61 -7.49
C SER A 29 30.67 -13.77 -7.57
N CYS A 30 30.74 -12.60 -8.19
CA CYS A 30 29.56 -11.80 -8.49
C CYS A 30 28.61 -12.58 -9.43
N THR A 31 27.31 -12.50 -9.18
CA THR A 31 26.29 -13.21 -9.95
C THR A 31 25.43 -12.25 -10.75
N ASP A 32 25.01 -12.67 -11.96
CA ASP A 32 24.15 -11.91 -12.86
C ASP A 32 24.65 -10.47 -13.12
N ILE A 33 25.93 -10.34 -13.47
CA ILE A 33 26.65 -9.05 -13.59
C ILE A 33 25.93 -8.09 -14.56
N ILE A 34 25.41 -8.59 -15.68
CA ILE A 34 24.67 -7.78 -16.66
C ILE A 34 23.44 -7.14 -16.00
N CYS A 35 22.66 -7.91 -15.22
CA CYS A 35 21.51 -7.38 -14.51
C CYS A 35 21.90 -6.40 -13.40
N CYS A 36 23.07 -6.60 -12.77
CA CYS A 36 23.63 -5.65 -11.83
C CYS A 36 23.93 -4.30 -12.51
N VAL A 37 24.62 -4.32 -13.65
CA VAL A 37 24.96 -3.11 -14.43
C VAL A 37 23.69 -2.41 -14.92
N LEU A 38 22.72 -3.16 -15.45
CA LEU A 38 21.43 -2.61 -15.88
C LEU A 38 20.67 -1.94 -14.73
N PHE A 39 20.64 -2.58 -13.55
CA PHE A 39 20.00 -2.02 -12.38
C PHE A 39 20.69 -0.74 -11.90
N LEU A 40 22.02 -0.73 -11.81
CA LEU A 40 22.78 0.46 -11.42
C LEU A 40 22.61 1.62 -12.43
N ALA A 41 22.64 1.32 -13.73
CA ALA A 41 22.36 2.31 -14.77
C ALA A 41 20.94 2.87 -14.67
N PHE A 42 19.96 2.00 -14.39
CA PHE A 42 18.58 2.42 -14.17
C PHE A 42 18.45 3.31 -12.92
N ILE A 43 19.08 2.95 -11.80
CA ILE A 43 19.06 3.79 -10.60
C ILE A 43 19.72 5.14 -10.85
N LEU A 44 20.83 5.19 -11.60
CA LEU A 44 21.46 6.45 -11.98
C LEU A 44 20.52 7.33 -12.81
N GLY A 45 19.85 6.75 -13.81
CA GLY A 45 18.82 7.45 -14.58
C GLY A 45 17.67 7.95 -13.70
N TYR A 46 17.25 7.15 -12.71
CA TYR A 46 16.19 7.51 -11.78
C TYR A 46 16.57 8.64 -10.83
N ILE A 47 17.85 8.71 -10.44
CA ILE A 47 18.42 9.86 -9.72
C ILE A 47 18.42 11.11 -10.60
N VAL A 48 18.84 10.99 -11.86
CA VAL A 48 18.82 12.12 -12.81
C VAL A 48 17.41 12.66 -13.02
N VAL A 49 16.40 11.79 -13.16
CA VAL A 49 15.00 12.21 -13.25
C VAL A 49 14.56 12.97 -12.00
N GLY A 50 14.96 12.51 -10.80
CA GLY A 50 14.70 13.23 -9.55
C GLY A 50 15.33 14.62 -9.51
N ILE A 51 16.58 14.76 -9.97
CA ILE A 51 17.28 16.05 -10.05
C ILE A 51 16.56 16.99 -11.03
N VAL A 52 16.20 16.49 -12.22
CA VAL A 52 15.45 17.26 -13.22
C VAL A 52 14.09 17.69 -12.66
N ALA A 53 13.37 16.78 -12.00
CA ALA A 53 12.10 17.09 -11.34
C ALA A 53 12.28 18.22 -10.32
N TRP A 54 13.30 18.15 -9.48
CA TRP A 54 13.57 19.18 -8.48
C TRP A 54 13.90 20.53 -9.13
N VAL A 55 14.76 20.57 -10.15
CA VAL A 55 15.18 21.83 -10.79
C VAL A 55 14.01 22.55 -11.47
N TYR A 56 13.09 21.81 -12.10
CA TYR A 56 12.00 22.40 -12.88
C TYR A 56 10.64 22.40 -12.19
N GLY A 57 10.49 21.64 -11.11
CA GLY A 57 9.25 21.54 -10.33
C GLY A 57 9.17 22.60 -9.25
N ASP A 58 8.00 23.22 -9.10
CA ASP A 58 7.72 24.10 -7.96
C ASP A 58 6.64 23.47 -7.06
N PRO A 59 7.00 22.87 -5.92
CA PRO A 59 6.03 22.22 -5.02
C PRO A 59 5.06 23.23 -4.41
N ARG A 60 5.39 24.53 -4.43
CA ARG A 60 4.52 25.61 -3.95
C ARG A 60 3.19 25.68 -4.72
N GLN A 61 3.16 25.19 -5.95
CA GLN A 61 1.94 25.10 -6.77
C GLN A 61 0.83 24.27 -6.12
N VAL A 62 1.21 23.28 -5.29
CA VAL A 62 0.25 22.40 -4.59
C VAL A 62 -0.06 22.94 -3.19
N LEU A 63 0.90 23.57 -2.53
CA LEU A 63 0.76 24.09 -1.17
C LEU A 63 -0.03 25.41 -1.11
N TYR A 64 0.19 26.31 -2.07
CA TYR A 64 -0.38 27.65 -2.05
C TYR A 64 -1.36 27.86 -3.20
N PRO A 65 -2.59 28.33 -2.92
CA PRO A 65 -3.51 28.75 -3.95
C PRO A 65 -3.05 30.04 -4.62
N ARG A 66 -3.50 30.27 -5.86
CA ARG A 66 -3.15 31.44 -6.66
C ARG A 66 -4.39 32.25 -7.01
N ASN A 67 -4.24 33.57 -7.00
CA ASN A 67 -5.27 34.50 -7.50
C ASN A 67 -5.30 34.53 -9.05
N SER A 68 -6.24 35.26 -9.63
CA SER A 68 -6.38 35.38 -11.11
C SER A 68 -5.19 36.04 -11.81
N THR A 69 -4.33 36.73 -11.06
CA THR A 69 -3.07 37.28 -11.58
C THR A 69 -1.91 36.26 -11.55
N GLY A 70 -2.15 35.06 -11.02
CA GLY A 70 -1.13 34.01 -10.89
C GLY A 70 -0.23 34.16 -9.65
N ALA A 71 -0.47 35.15 -8.78
CA ALA A 71 0.28 35.35 -7.55
C ALA A 71 -0.20 34.39 -6.44
N TYR A 72 0.73 33.85 -5.68
CA TYR A 72 0.43 33.00 -4.52
C TYR A 72 -0.24 33.79 -3.40
N CYS A 73 -1.24 33.20 -2.75
CA CYS A 73 -1.79 33.73 -1.49
C CYS A 73 -0.91 33.30 -0.31
N GLY A 74 -0.69 34.20 0.66
CA GLY A 74 0.12 33.94 1.85
C GLY A 74 1.64 34.04 1.65
N VAL A 75 2.10 34.44 0.46
CA VAL A 75 3.52 34.56 0.12
C VAL A 75 3.77 35.85 -0.67
N GLY A 76 4.92 36.49 -0.49
CA GLY A 76 5.32 37.70 -1.22
C GLY A 76 4.40 38.89 -0.91
N ALA A 77 3.88 39.56 -1.95
CA ALA A 77 2.99 40.71 -1.81
C ALA A 77 1.64 40.37 -1.14
N ASN A 78 1.24 39.09 -1.10
CA ASN A 78 0.04 38.62 -0.44
C ASN A 78 0.33 37.92 0.90
N LYS A 79 1.46 38.23 1.56
CA LYS A 79 1.85 37.57 2.83
C LYS A 79 0.74 37.64 3.89
N ASP A 80 0.08 38.78 4.01
CA ASP A 80 -1.02 39.00 4.98
C ASP A 80 -2.39 38.53 4.47
N LYS A 81 -2.43 37.91 3.29
CA LYS A 81 -3.64 37.44 2.60
C LYS A 81 -3.50 35.96 2.22
N PRO A 82 -3.59 35.03 3.19
CA PRO A 82 -3.31 33.62 2.96
C PRO A 82 -4.44 32.85 2.29
N TYR A 83 -5.65 33.39 2.23
CA TYR A 83 -6.83 32.67 1.74
C TYR A 83 -7.22 33.11 0.33
N LEU A 84 -7.62 32.17 -0.52
CA LEU A 84 -8.16 32.45 -1.85
C LEU A 84 -9.70 32.45 -1.83
N LEU A 85 -10.30 33.54 -2.30
CA LEU A 85 -11.74 33.69 -2.47
C LEU A 85 -12.10 33.62 -3.97
N TYR A 86 -13.13 32.84 -4.29
CA TYR A 86 -13.76 32.80 -5.61
C TYR A 86 -14.92 33.78 -5.66
N PHE A 87 -15.02 34.60 -6.71
CA PHE A 87 -16.16 35.52 -6.86
C PHE A 87 -17.46 34.75 -7.08
N ASN A 88 -17.42 33.70 -7.90
CA ASN A 88 -18.52 32.77 -8.07
C ASN A 88 -18.01 31.33 -8.11
N ILE A 89 -18.01 30.66 -6.96
CA ILE A 89 -17.55 29.27 -6.84
C ILE A 89 -18.38 28.29 -7.68
N PHE A 90 -19.63 28.62 -8.01
CA PHE A 90 -20.50 27.75 -8.80
C PHE A 90 -20.12 27.74 -10.28
N SER A 91 -19.55 28.83 -10.82
CA SER A 91 -19.04 28.88 -12.19
C SER A 91 -17.87 27.90 -12.44
N CYS A 92 -17.11 27.56 -11.39
CA CYS A 92 -16.09 26.51 -11.46
C CYS A 92 -16.68 25.12 -11.77
N ILE A 93 -17.90 24.85 -11.29
CA ILE A 93 -18.54 23.53 -11.36
C ILE A 93 -19.12 23.29 -12.75
N LEU A 94 -19.75 24.32 -13.32
CA LEU A 94 -20.32 24.28 -14.67
C LEU A 94 -19.28 24.04 -15.77
N ALA A 95 -18.02 24.43 -15.54
CA ALA A 95 -16.90 24.21 -16.45
C ALA A 95 -16.18 22.86 -16.24
N ALA A 96 -16.49 22.13 -15.17
CA ALA A 96 -15.80 20.91 -14.75
C ALA A 96 -16.32 19.65 -15.47
N ASN A 97 -16.40 19.67 -16.80
CA ASN A 97 -16.43 18.42 -17.55
C ASN A 97 -15.07 17.72 -17.36
N ILE A 98 -15.08 16.45 -16.99
CA ILE A 98 -13.86 15.68 -16.60
C ILE A 98 -12.78 15.70 -17.71
N ILE A 99 -13.20 15.90 -18.96
CA ILE A 99 -12.33 15.95 -20.14
C ILE A 99 -11.53 17.27 -20.21
N THR A 100 -12.12 18.42 -19.86
CA THR A 100 -11.44 19.73 -19.89
C THR A 100 -10.42 19.89 -18.76
N VAL A 101 -10.68 19.26 -17.61
CA VAL A 101 -9.76 19.22 -16.45
C VAL A 101 -8.47 18.46 -16.78
N ALA A 102 -8.56 17.44 -17.63
CA ALA A 102 -7.42 16.61 -18.04
C ALA A 102 -6.56 17.29 -19.12
N GLU A 103 -7.13 18.18 -19.94
CA GLU A 103 -6.41 18.86 -21.04
C GLU A 103 -5.85 20.24 -20.65
N ASN A 104 -6.54 21.02 -19.80
CA ASN A 104 -6.19 22.44 -19.56
C ASN A 104 -5.97 22.82 -18.09
N GLY A 105 -6.00 21.85 -17.17
CA GLY A 105 -5.97 22.12 -15.73
C GLY A 105 -7.27 22.76 -15.22
N LEU A 106 -7.41 22.87 -13.89
CA LEU A 106 -8.61 23.40 -13.24
C LEU A 106 -8.68 24.95 -13.37
N GLN A 107 -8.85 25.46 -14.59
CA GLN A 107 -9.11 26.87 -14.83
C GLN A 107 -10.59 27.17 -14.58
N CYS A 108 -10.90 27.60 -13.37
CA CYS A 108 -12.22 28.13 -13.06
C CYS A 108 -12.48 29.42 -13.86
N PRO A 109 -13.59 29.54 -14.58
CA PRO A 109 -13.98 30.76 -15.28
C PRO A 109 -14.59 31.77 -14.30
N THR A 110 -13.87 32.11 -13.24
CA THR A 110 -14.27 33.15 -12.29
C THR A 110 -13.03 33.86 -11.74
N PRO A 111 -13.09 35.18 -11.50
CA PRO A 111 -12.03 35.88 -10.81
C PRO A 111 -11.82 35.35 -9.39
N GLN A 112 -10.55 35.36 -8.97
CA GLN A 112 -10.07 34.82 -7.72
C GLN A 112 -9.13 35.83 -7.08
N VAL A 113 -9.30 36.10 -5.79
CA VAL A 113 -8.53 37.11 -5.05
C VAL A 113 -8.00 36.53 -3.75
N CYS A 114 -6.80 36.98 -3.34
CA CYS A 114 -6.26 36.64 -2.02
C CYS A 114 -6.85 37.57 -0.95
N VAL A 115 -7.25 37.03 0.19
CA VAL A 115 -7.92 37.72 1.30
C VAL A 115 -7.28 37.34 2.64
N SER A 116 -7.35 38.24 3.61
CA SER A 116 -6.82 38.05 4.98
C SER A 116 -7.71 37.16 5.83
N SER A 117 -9.03 37.25 5.64
CA SER A 117 -10.04 36.44 6.31
C SER A 117 -11.16 36.09 5.34
N CYS A 118 -11.79 34.93 5.54
CA CYS A 118 -12.93 34.52 4.76
C CYS A 118 -14.20 35.28 5.19
N PRO A 119 -15.15 35.52 4.27
CA PRO A 119 -16.40 36.20 4.60
C PRO A 119 -17.24 35.35 5.57
N GLU A 120 -17.63 35.91 6.71
CA GLU A 120 -18.43 35.21 7.73
C GLU A 120 -19.94 35.37 7.53
N ILE A 121 -20.35 36.43 6.82
CA ILE A 121 -21.75 36.83 6.65
C ILE A 121 -22.10 36.82 5.16
N ALA A 122 -23.31 36.35 4.83
CA ALA A 122 -23.84 36.38 3.48
C ALA A 122 -24.13 37.83 3.07
N TRP A 123 -23.74 38.21 1.85
CA TRP A 123 -24.00 39.54 1.32
C TRP A 123 -24.23 39.50 -0.19
N THR A 124 -25.06 40.39 -0.70
CA THR A 124 -25.30 40.58 -2.13
C THR A 124 -25.39 42.07 -2.44
N VAL A 125 -24.93 42.47 -3.63
CA VAL A 125 -25.15 43.84 -4.11
C VAL A 125 -26.64 44.05 -4.35
N GLU A 126 -27.20 45.06 -3.72
CA GLU A 126 -28.60 45.44 -3.89
C GLU A 126 -28.79 46.31 -5.15
N VAL A 127 -30.01 46.32 -5.71
CA VAL A 127 -30.31 47.06 -6.96
C VAL A 127 -30.06 48.57 -6.81
N ASN A 128 -30.31 49.13 -5.62
CA ASN A 128 -30.07 50.53 -5.27
C ASN A 128 -28.56 50.89 -5.19
N GLN A 129 -27.68 49.89 -5.04
CA GLN A 129 -26.23 50.05 -4.93
C GLN A 129 -25.51 50.00 -6.29
N LEU A 130 -26.20 49.58 -7.36
CA LEU A 130 -25.62 49.44 -8.69
C LEU A 130 -25.13 50.78 -9.29
N SER A 131 -25.79 51.89 -8.95
CA SER A 131 -25.44 53.25 -9.39
C SER A 131 -24.44 53.96 -8.47
N GLN A 132 -24.14 53.39 -7.30
CA GLN A 132 -23.19 53.97 -6.34
C GLN A 132 -21.73 53.69 -6.74
N LYS A 133 -20.80 54.39 -6.09
CA LYS A 133 -19.37 54.17 -6.29
C LYS A 133 -18.89 52.90 -5.57
N VAL A 134 -17.93 52.18 -6.16
CA VAL A 134 -17.34 50.97 -5.56
C VAL A 134 -16.79 51.24 -4.16
N GLY A 135 -16.15 52.40 -3.94
CA GLY A 135 -15.65 52.80 -2.63
C GLY A 135 -16.73 52.97 -1.56
N GLU A 136 -17.95 53.35 -1.92
CA GLU A 136 -19.04 53.52 -0.96
C GLU A 136 -19.66 52.17 -0.57
N VAL A 137 -19.70 51.22 -1.51
CA VAL A 137 -20.35 49.93 -1.30
C VAL A 137 -19.41 48.88 -0.69
N PHE A 138 -18.14 48.83 -1.12
CA PHE A 138 -17.19 47.80 -0.70
C PHE A 138 -16.28 48.22 0.47
N ASN A 139 -16.05 49.52 0.68
CA ASN A 139 -15.26 49.99 1.83
C ASN A 139 -16.09 49.99 3.12
N THR A 140 -17.41 50.16 3.00
CA THR A 140 -18.35 50.09 4.12
C THR A 140 -18.40 48.65 4.65
N ALA A 141 -18.09 48.47 5.94
CA ALA A 141 -17.95 47.18 6.63
C ALA A 141 -16.72 46.32 6.26
N ASN A 142 -15.62 46.95 5.79
CA ASN A 142 -14.31 46.28 5.56
C ASN A 142 -14.36 45.15 4.51
N ARG A 143 -15.20 45.30 3.48
CA ARG A 143 -15.49 44.28 2.44
C ARG A 143 -14.56 44.42 1.23
N ASN A 144 -13.25 44.44 1.48
CA ASN A 144 -12.23 44.59 0.44
C ASN A 144 -11.94 43.27 -0.30
N PHE A 145 -12.95 42.77 -1.01
CA PHE A 145 -12.90 41.54 -1.80
C PHE A 145 -12.73 41.77 -3.31
N CYS A 146 -12.55 43.02 -3.74
CA CYS A 146 -12.28 43.37 -5.13
C CYS A 146 -10.85 43.01 -5.56
N LEU A 147 -10.63 42.91 -6.86
CA LEU A 147 -9.28 42.74 -7.41
C LEU A 147 -8.38 43.94 -7.05
N PRO A 148 -7.05 43.74 -6.94
CA PRO A 148 -6.13 44.84 -6.72
C PRO A 148 -6.18 45.87 -7.87
N GLY A 149 -6.18 47.17 -7.55
CA GLY A 149 -6.13 48.25 -8.54
C GLY A 149 -7.46 48.71 -9.12
N VAL A 150 -8.60 48.26 -8.57
CA VAL A 150 -9.93 48.75 -8.97
C VAL A 150 -10.10 50.22 -8.57
N PRO A 151 -10.50 51.12 -9.49
CA PRO A 151 -10.79 52.51 -9.17
C PRO A 151 -12.01 52.63 -8.26
N TRP A 152 -11.85 53.26 -7.09
CA TRP A 152 -12.93 53.41 -6.11
C TRP A 152 -14.07 54.32 -6.57
N ASP A 153 -13.80 55.20 -7.54
CA ASP A 153 -14.78 56.12 -8.14
C ASP A 153 -15.64 55.48 -9.25
N MET A 154 -15.37 54.23 -9.62
CA MET A 154 -16.14 53.51 -10.64
C MET A 154 -17.56 53.17 -10.13
N PRO A 155 -18.60 53.21 -10.99
CA PRO A 155 -19.92 52.69 -10.65
C PRO A 155 -19.90 51.18 -10.40
N VAL A 156 -20.63 50.70 -9.39
CA VAL A 156 -20.70 49.27 -9.05
C VAL A 156 -21.18 48.42 -10.22
N ILE A 157 -22.17 48.88 -10.99
CA ILE A 157 -22.65 48.17 -12.20
C ILE A 157 -21.52 47.87 -13.20
N GLN A 158 -20.62 48.84 -13.40
CA GLN A 158 -19.50 48.69 -14.32
C GLN A 158 -18.45 47.73 -13.75
N SER A 159 -18.22 47.78 -12.44
CA SER A 159 -17.33 46.84 -11.75
C SER A 159 -17.85 45.38 -11.83
N LEU A 160 -19.15 45.17 -11.71
CA LEU A 160 -19.76 43.83 -11.84
C LEU A 160 -19.71 43.32 -13.29
N GLN A 161 -19.99 44.17 -14.28
CA GLN A 161 -19.89 43.82 -15.70
C GLN A 161 -18.46 43.46 -16.13
N GLN A 162 -17.45 44.10 -15.54
CA GLN A 162 -16.04 43.82 -15.79
C GLN A 162 -15.44 42.74 -14.86
N GLU A 163 -16.28 42.14 -14.00
CA GLU A 163 -15.89 41.13 -13.02
C GLU A 163 -14.73 41.57 -12.10
N LEU A 164 -14.71 42.85 -11.73
CA LEU A 164 -13.65 43.45 -10.89
C LEU A 164 -13.91 43.28 -9.39
N CYS A 165 -15.17 43.19 -9.00
CA CYS A 165 -15.62 42.93 -7.63
C CYS A 165 -16.69 41.83 -7.61
N PRO A 166 -16.83 41.07 -6.50
CA PRO A 166 -17.86 40.05 -6.39
C PRO A 166 -19.25 40.68 -6.23
N GLY A 167 -20.25 40.12 -6.91
CA GLY A 167 -21.66 40.55 -6.77
C GLY A 167 -22.34 40.00 -5.52
N PHE A 168 -21.79 38.96 -4.92
CA PHE A 168 -22.26 38.35 -3.67
C PHE A 168 -21.10 37.69 -2.91
N LEU A 169 -21.30 37.46 -1.62
CA LEU A 169 -20.40 36.76 -0.71
C LEU A 169 -21.19 35.68 0.03
N LEU A 170 -20.61 34.50 0.13
CA LEU A 170 -21.17 33.38 0.89
C LEU A 170 -20.41 33.23 2.21
N PRO A 171 -21.09 32.96 3.34
CA PRO A 171 -20.43 32.60 4.59
C PRO A 171 -19.48 31.44 4.36
N SER A 172 -18.20 31.59 4.70
CA SER A 172 -17.14 30.67 4.33
C SER A 172 -16.11 30.49 5.45
N THR A 173 -15.60 29.28 5.60
CA THR A 173 -14.47 28.97 6.49
C THR A 173 -13.18 28.75 5.70
N PRO A 174 -12.02 29.11 6.29
CA PRO A 174 -10.73 28.84 5.68
C PRO A 174 -10.40 27.34 5.73
N ALA A 175 -10.11 26.75 4.57
CA ALA A 175 -9.64 25.37 4.45
C ALA A 175 -8.61 25.23 3.31
N LEU A 176 -7.43 24.66 3.61
CA LEU A 176 -6.29 24.51 2.67
C LEU A 176 -5.94 25.82 1.92
N GLY A 177 -5.99 26.95 2.62
CA GLY A 177 -5.72 28.27 2.03
C GLY A 177 -6.83 28.80 1.11
N ARG A 178 -8.04 28.24 1.13
CA ARG A 178 -9.18 28.72 0.33
C ARG A 178 -10.38 29.03 1.22
N CYS A 179 -11.22 29.97 0.80
CA CYS A 179 -12.51 30.23 1.43
C CYS A 179 -13.58 29.34 0.83
N LEU A 180 -14.14 28.45 1.66
CA LEU A 180 -15.14 27.47 1.24
C LEU A 180 -16.45 27.70 1.99
N PRO A 181 -17.61 27.69 1.31
CA PRO A 181 -18.89 28.08 1.92
C PRO A 181 -19.38 27.11 3.02
N LEU A 182 -20.04 27.64 4.05
CA LEU A 182 -20.66 26.88 5.16
C LEU A 182 -21.96 26.17 4.74
N LEU A 183 -22.11 24.94 5.23
CA LEU A 183 -23.17 23.97 4.89
C LEU A 183 -24.63 24.41 5.19
N ASN A 184 -24.86 25.37 6.07
CA ASN A 184 -26.20 25.78 6.51
C ASN A 184 -26.75 27.03 5.81
N SER A 185 -26.03 27.55 4.82
CA SER A 185 -26.43 28.77 4.11
C SER A 185 -27.53 28.44 3.10
N THR A 186 -28.74 28.97 3.30
CA THR A 186 -29.74 29.03 2.23
C THR A 186 -29.11 29.75 1.03
N LEU A 187 -29.15 29.14 -0.16
CA LEU A 187 -28.69 29.83 -1.37
C LEU A 187 -29.48 31.14 -1.51
N PRO A 188 -28.82 32.30 -1.65
CA PRO A 188 -29.53 33.53 -2.03
C PRO A 188 -30.22 33.30 -3.38
N GLU A 189 -31.41 33.84 -3.58
CA GLU A 189 -32.03 33.89 -4.92
C GLU A 189 -31.16 34.77 -5.83
N LEU A 190 -30.27 34.13 -6.59
CA LEU A 190 -29.36 34.81 -7.50
C LEU A 190 -30.10 35.18 -8.80
N PRO A 191 -30.10 36.46 -9.22
CA PRO A 191 -30.66 36.85 -10.52
C PRO A 191 -29.82 36.24 -11.64
N GLY A 192 -30.42 35.34 -12.43
CA GLY A 192 -29.82 34.74 -13.63
C GLY A 192 -29.42 33.26 -13.53
N ILE A 193 -29.58 32.60 -12.39
CA ILE A 193 -29.39 31.14 -12.27
C ILE A 193 -30.75 30.46 -12.28
N SER A 194 -31.28 30.15 -13.47
CA SER A 194 -32.45 29.27 -13.61
C SER A 194 -32.10 27.88 -13.09
N SER A 195 -32.92 27.33 -12.18
CA SER A 195 -32.70 26.05 -11.51
C SER A 195 -32.76 24.85 -12.47
N ASN A 196 -31.65 24.53 -13.13
CA ASN A 196 -31.49 23.30 -13.91
C ASN A 196 -31.02 22.13 -13.01
N THR A 197 -31.46 20.92 -13.29
CA THR A 197 -31.15 19.69 -12.51
C THR A 197 -29.66 19.33 -12.44
N SER A 198 -28.84 19.79 -13.39
CA SER A 198 -27.38 19.63 -13.37
C SER A 198 -26.70 20.54 -12.35
N ILE A 199 -27.30 21.70 -12.06
CA ILE A 199 -26.76 22.69 -11.13
C ILE A 199 -26.93 22.20 -9.69
N SER A 200 -28.08 21.61 -9.36
CA SER A 200 -28.32 21.04 -8.02
C SER A 200 -27.42 19.85 -7.73
N GLN A 201 -27.15 18.98 -8.70
CA GLN A 201 -26.20 17.86 -8.56
C GLN A 201 -24.75 18.33 -8.40
N GLY A 202 -24.34 19.38 -9.10
CA GLY A 202 -23.02 19.98 -8.93
C GLY A 202 -22.83 20.63 -7.55
N ILE A 203 -23.86 21.30 -7.04
CA ILE A 203 -23.85 21.92 -5.71
C ILE A 203 -23.80 20.86 -4.60
N SER A 204 -24.60 19.79 -4.70
CA SER A 204 -24.54 18.69 -3.72
C SER A 204 -23.16 18.03 -3.70
N GLY A 205 -22.55 17.80 -4.87
CA GLY A 205 -21.20 17.23 -4.97
C GLY A 205 -20.11 18.14 -4.37
N LEU A 206 -20.25 19.47 -4.46
CA LEU A 206 -19.36 20.40 -3.77
C LEU A 206 -19.55 20.31 -2.26
N LEU A 207 -20.79 20.35 -1.76
CA LEU A 207 -21.09 20.26 -0.32
C LEU A 207 -20.57 18.96 0.29
N ASP A 208 -20.68 17.83 -0.43
CA ASP A 208 -20.09 16.55 -0.02
C ASP A 208 -18.56 16.62 0.06
N SER A 209 -17.90 17.30 -0.90
CA SER A 209 -16.45 17.53 -0.89
C SER A 209 -16.00 18.42 0.27
N LEU A 210 -16.82 19.41 0.66
CA LEU A 210 -16.55 20.29 1.80
C LEU A 210 -16.72 19.55 3.13
N ASN A 211 -17.74 18.71 3.25
CA ASN A 211 -17.96 17.85 4.41
C ASN A 211 -16.77 16.90 4.64
N ALA A 212 -16.22 16.30 3.58
CA ALA A 212 -15.02 15.46 3.66
C ALA A 212 -13.77 16.20 4.19
N ARG A 213 -13.67 17.51 3.97
CA ARG A 213 -12.50 18.32 4.39
C ARG A 213 -12.56 18.73 5.85
N ASP A 214 -13.73 19.07 6.39
CA ASP A 214 -13.90 19.34 7.84
C ASP A 214 -13.54 18.10 8.68
N ILE A 215 -13.97 16.92 8.21
CA ILE A 215 -13.60 15.63 8.81
C ILE A 215 -12.08 15.45 8.84
N THR A 216 -11.37 15.88 7.80
CA THR A 216 -9.90 15.72 7.70
C THR A 216 -9.14 16.56 8.73
N VAL A 217 -9.60 17.77 9.04
CA VAL A 217 -8.95 18.64 10.06
C VAL A 217 -9.13 18.05 11.45
N LYS A 218 -10.35 17.62 11.80
CA LYS A 218 -10.65 16.94 13.07
C LYS A 218 -9.83 15.65 13.25
N ILE A 219 -9.64 14.89 12.17
CA ILE A 219 -8.75 13.71 12.13
C ILE A 219 -7.32 14.09 12.52
N PHE A 220 -6.80 15.20 12.02
CA PHE A 220 -5.43 15.64 12.33
C PHE A 220 -5.26 16.03 13.80
N GLU A 221 -6.23 16.78 14.36
CA GLU A 221 -6.26 17.13 15.79
C GLU A 221 -6.29 15.88 16.67
N ASP A 222 -7.18 14.93 16.37
CA ASP A 222 -7.32 13.68 17.12
C ASP A 222 -6.02 12.86 17.10
N VAL A 223 -5.31 12.80 15.96
CA VAL A 223 -4.01 12.13 15.84
C VAL A 223 -2.92 12.88 16.61
N ALA A 224 -2.87 14.20 16.49
CA ALA A 224 -1.89 15.05 17.17
C ALA A 224 -2.04 14.99 18.70
N GLN A 225 -3.25 14.76 19.21
CA GLN A 225 -3.48 14.58 20.65
C GLN A 225 -3.20 13.15 21.14
N SER A 226 -3.37 12.14 20.28
CA SER A 226 -3.28 10.71 20.66
C SER A 226 -1.98 9.99 20.24
N TRP A 227 -1.07 10.64 19.50
CA TRP A 227 0.11 10.01 18.91
C TRP A 227 0.99 9.21 19.90
N TYR A 228 1.20 9.72 21.12
CA TYR A 228 2.02 9.04 22.13
C TYR A 228 1.35 7.74 22.61
N TRP A 229 0.03 7.73 22.78
CA TRP A 229 -0.74 6.53 23.11
C TRP A 229 -0.72 5.50 21.98
N ILE A 230 -0.80 5.97 20.73
CA ILE A 230 -0.61 5.11 19.55
C ILE A 230 0.78 4.47 19.60
N LEU A 231 1.84 5.22 19.90
CA LEU A 231 3.20 4.66 20.01
C LEU A 231 3.32 3.61 21.12
N ILE A 232 2.68 3.81 22.27
CA ILE A 232 2.64 2.79 23.35
C ILE A 232 1.95 1.52 22.83
N ALA A 233 0.80 1.64 22.17
CA ALA A 233 0.08 0.50 21.61
C ALA A 233 0.93 -0.28 20.58
N LEU A 234 1.71 0.42 19.76
CA LEU A 234 2.66 -0.18 18.83
C LEU A 234 3.82 -0.88 19.55
N GLY A 235 4.31 -0.30 20.64
CA GLY A 235 5.31 -0.94 21.52
C GLY A 235 4.79 -2.24 22.15
N VAL A 236 3.54 -2.26 22.60
CA VAL A 236 2.88 -3.48 23.10
C VAL A 236 2.76 -4.52 21.98
N ALA A 237 2.34 -4.12 20.78
CA ALA A 237 2.26 -5.00 19.62
C ALA A 237 3.61 -5.67 19.28
N LEU A 238 4.71 -4.92 19.41
CA LEU A 238 6.08 -5.40 19.22
C LEU A 238 6.42 -6.50 20.23
N VAL A 239 6.19 -6.23 21.52
CA VAL A 239 6.48 -7.17 22.61
C VAL A 239 5.64 -8.44 22.48
N LEU A 240 4.34 -8.30 22.20
CA LEU A 240 3.44 -9.45 21.98
C LEU A 240 3.88 -10.30 20.78
N SER A 241 4.31 -9.67 19.69
CA SER A 241 4.83 -10.39 18.50
C SER A 241 6.09 -11.19 18.81
N LEU A 242 7.04 -10.57 19.53
CA LEU A 242 8.27 -11.23 19.98
C LEU A 242 7.97 -12.41 20.92
N LEU A 243 7.14 -12.16 21.93
CA LEU A 243 6.74 -13.15 22.91
C LEU A 243 6.05 -14.34 22.24
N PHE A 244 5.14 -14.10 21.30
CA PHE A 244 4.50 -15.16 20.54
C PHE A 244 5.53 -16.04 19.82
N ILE A 245 6.46 -15.45 19.04
CA ILE A 245 7.49 -16.20 18.31
C ILE A 245 8.38 -17.04 19.22
N LEU A 246 8.77 -16.50 20.38
CA LEU A 246 9.59 -17.21 21.36
C LEU A 246 8.84 -18.36 22.03
N LEU A 247 7.54 -18.17 22.29
CA LEU A 247 6.68 -19.20 22.88
C LEU A 247 6.29 -20.30 21.88
N LEU A 248 6.40 -20.07 20.56
CA LEU A 248 6.09 -21.08 19.54
C LEU A 248 6.84 -22.40 19.75
N ARG A 249 8.05 -22.39 20.33
CA ARG A 249 8.76 -23.63 20.67
C ARG A 249 7.95 -24.57 21.60
N LEU A 250 7.13 -23.99 22.48
CA LEU A 250 6.27 -24.69 23.43
C LEU A 250 4.88 -24.94 22.83
N VAL A 251 4.28 -23.88 22.28
CA VAL A 251 2.86 -23.91 21.89
C VAL A 251 2.60 -24.42 20.48
N ALA A 252 3.59 -24.49 19.57
CA ALA A 252 3.31 -24.86 18.17
C ALA A 252 2.61 -26.22 18.00
N GLY A 253 2.99 -27.22 18.80
CA GLY A 253 2.35 -28.54 18.74
C GLY A 253 0.90 -28.52 19.26
N PRO A 254 0.68 -28.11 20.52
CA PRO A 254 -0.67 -27.97 21.08
C PRO A 254 -1.57 -27.05 20.25
N LEU A 255 -1.05 -25.91 19.77
CA LEU A 255 -1.81 -24.95 18.97
C LEU A 255 -2.28 -25.56 17.65
N VAL A 256 -1.40 -26.24 16.91
CA VAL A 256 -1.79 -26.94 15.67
C VAL A 256 -2.85 -28.00 15.94
N LEU A 257 -2.74 -28.74 17.05
CA LEU A 257 -3.74 -29.72 17.44
C LEU A 257 -5.09 -29.07 17.77
N VAL A 258 -5.10 -28.01 18.59
CA VAL A 258 -6.32 -27.26 18.93
C VAL A 258 -6.98 -26.69 17.68
N LEU A 259 -6.20 -26.16 16.74
CA LEU A 259 -6.73 -25.64 15.48
C LEU A 259 -7.32 -26.74 14.60
N ILE A 260 -6.66 -27.90 14.49
CA ILE A 260 -7.20 -29.06 13.77
C ILE A 260 -8.52 -29.52 14.40
N LEU A 261 -8.54 -29.71 15.73
CA LEU A 261 -9.76 -30.11 16.45
C LEU A 261 -10.87 -29.06 16.36
N GLY A 262 -10.51 -27.77 16.35
CA GLY A 262 -11.44 -26.67 16.19
C GLY A 262 -12.12 -26.69 14.81
N VAL A 263 -11.36 -26.92 13.73
CA VAL A 263 -11.92 -27.02 12.37
C VAL A 263 -12.87 -28.21 12.27
N LEU A 264 -12.46 -29.38 12.78
CA LEU A 264 -13.32 -30.58 12.81
C LEU A 264 -14.59 -30.33 13.66
N GLY A 265 -14.45 -29.66 14.81
CA GLY A 265 -15.57 -29.33 15.69
C GLY A 265 -16.58 -28.38 15.03
N VAL A 266 -16.11 -27.36 14.31
CA VAL A 266 -16.99 -26.42 13.58
C VAL A 266 -17.75 -27.12 12.47
N LEU A 267 -17.09 -28.01 11.71
CA LEU A 267 -17.73 -28.80 10.66
C LEU A 267 -18.74 -29.80 11.24
N ALA A 268 -18.38 -30.51 12.31
CA ALA A 268 -19.28 -31.41 13.02
C ALA A 268 -20.51 -30.69 13.59
N TYR A 269 -20.34 -29.50 14.16
CA TYR A 269 -21.45 -28.65 14.59
C TYR A 269 -22.32 -28.20 13.42
N GLY A 270 -21.71 -27.83 12.28
CA GLY A 270 -22.45 -27.48 11.06
C GLY A 270 -23.30 -28.64 10.54
N ILE A 271 -22.77 -29.86 10.56
CA ILE A 271 -23.51 -31.10 10.22
C ILE A 271 -24.69 -31.29 11.17
N TYR A 272 -24.45 -31.19 12.49
CA TYR A 272 -25.51 -31.30 13.49
C TYR A 272 -26.62 -30.25 13.29
N HIS A 273 -26.24 -28.98 13.10
CA HIS A 273 -27.19 -27.89 12.87
C HIS A 273 -28.00 -28.08 11.58
N CYS A 274 -27.36 -28.51 10.48
CA CYS A 274 -28.07 -28.78 9.23
C CYS A 274 -29.04 -29.95 9.37
N TRP A 275 -28.67 -30.98 10.14
CA TRP A 275 -29.55 -32.11 10.44
C TRP A 275 -30.77 -31.69 11.27
N GLU A 276 -30.58 -30.86 12.29
CA GLU A 276 -31.67 -30.37 13.14
C GLU A 276 -32.66 -29.52 12.33
N GLU A 277 -32.17 -28.55 11.56
CA GLU A 277 -33.01 -27.71 10.68
C GLU A 277 -33.71 -28.53 9.60
N TYR A 278 -33.01 -29.47 8.96
CA TYR A 278 -33.63 -30.40 8.02
C TYR A 278 -34.76 -31.18 8.68
N ARG A 279 -34.55 -31.72 9.89
CA ARG A 279 -35.56 -32.48 10.62
C ARG A 279 -36.81 -31.64 10.91
N VAL A 280 -36.64 -30.39 11.32
CA VAL A 280 -37.76 -29.47 11.60
C VAL A 280 -38.52 -29.12 10.31
N LEU A 281 -37.80 -28.83 9.22
CA LEU A 281 -38.38 -28.44 7.94
C LEU A 281 -38.87 -29.64 7.11
N ARG A 282 -38.50 -30.87 7.45
CA ARG A 282 -39.01 -32.05 6.76
C ARG A 282 -40.53 -32.18 6.87
N ASP A 283 -41.08 -31.77 8.01
CA ASP A 283 -42.51 -31.92 8.30
C ASP A 283 -43.31 -30.64 7.98
N ARG A 284 -42.66 -29.48 7.83
CA ARG A 284 -43.31 -28.15 7.71
C ARG A 284 -42.75 -27.23 6.61
N GLY A 285 -41.64 -27.60 5.99
CA GLY A 285 -40.87 -26.75 5.09
C GLY A 285 -41.39 -26.79 3.64
N ALA A 286 -41.04 -25.76 2.88
CA ALA A 286 -41.39 -25.68 1.48
C ALA A 286 -40.47 -26.59 0.63
N SER A 287 -41.00 -27.11 -0.48
CA SER A 287 -40.19 -27.81 -1.47
C SER A 287 -39.55 -26.83 -2.45
N ILE A 288 -38.37 -27.18 -3.00
CA ILE A 288 -37.67 -26.36 -3.99
C ILE A 288 -38.50 -26.18 -5.28
N THR A 289 -39.39 -27.11 -5.59
CA THR A 289 -40.30 -27.04 -6.75
C THR A 289 -41.35 -25.95 -6.62
N GLN A 290 -41.66 -25.50 -5.39
CA GLN A 290 -42.64 -24.46 -5.13
C GLN A 290 -42.05 -23.04 -5.21
N LEU A 291 -40.73 -22.90 -5.06
CA LEU A 291 -40.05 -21.60 -4.93
C LEU A 291 -39.37 -21.11 -6.22
N GLY A 292 -39.13 -21.98 -7.20
CA GLY A 292 -38.39 -21.65 -8.42
C GLY A 292 -36.94 -21.19 -8.15
N PHE A 293 -36.22 -20.79 -9.20
CA PHE A 293 -34.90 -20.16 -9.04
C PHE A 293 -35.07 -18.67 -8.72
N THR A 294 -34.85 -18.31 -7.46
CA THR A 294 -34.91 -16.94 -6.94
C THR A 294 -33.53 -16.50 -6.46
N SER A 295 -33.19 -15.22 -6.57
CA SER A 295 -31.94 -14.67 -6.02
C SER A 295 -32.01 -14.37 -4.52
N ASN A 296 -33.19 -14.51 -3.90
CA ASN A 296 -33.39 -14.25 -2.48
C ASN A 296 -32.89 -15.42 -1.62
N LEU A 297 -31.66 -15.30 -1.10
CA LEU A 297 -31.01 -16.29 -0.24
C LEU A 297 -31.83 -16.64 1.03
N SER A 298 -32.60 -15.68 1.55
CA SER A 298 -33.49 -15.88 2.70
C SER A 298 -34.62 -16.87 2.41
N ALA A 299 -35.07 -16.98 1.15
CA ALA A 299 -36.13 -17.89 0.76
C ALA A 299 -35.68 -19.36 0.83
N TYR A 300 -34.41 -19.63 0.54
CA TYR A 300 -33.81 -20.95 0.65
C TYR A 300 -33.70 -21.45 2.09
N ARG A 301 -33.69 -20.57 3.10
CA ARG A 301 -33.63 -20.95 4.51
C ARG A 301 -34.81 -21.82 4.95
N ASN A 302 -35.97 -21.68 4.31
CA ASN A 302 -37.20 -22.41 4.64
C ASN A 302 -37.40 -23.68 3.80
N VAL A 303 -36.42 -24.04 2.95
CA VAL A 303 -36.51 -25.18 2.03
C VAL A 303 -35.76 -26.37 2.62
N GLN A 304 -36.45 -27.50 2.83
CA GLN A 304 -35.85 -28.71 3.42
C GLN A 304 -34.65 -29.23 2.61
N GLU A 305 -34.74 -29.21 1.27
CA GLU A 305 -33.70 -29.76 0.38
C GLU A 305 -32.37 -29.01 0.47
N THR A 306 -32.40 -27.73 0.85
CA THR A 306 -31.19 -26.91 0.99
C THR A 306 -30.35 -27.36 2.18
N TRP A 307 -31.00 -27.64 3.31
CA TRP A 307 -30.36 -28.14 4.52
C TRP A 307 -29.88 -29.58 4.34
N LEU A 308 -30.64 -30.41 3.62
CA LEU A 308 -30.20 -31.76 3.24
C LEU A 308 -28.96 -31.72 2.34
N ALA A 309 -28.95 -30.87 1.32
CA ALA A 309 -27.80 -30.70 0.44
C ALA A 309 -26.58 -30.18 1.21
N ALA A 310 -26.76 -29.17 2.06
CA ALA A 310 -25.70 -28.63 2.91
C ALA A 310 -25.14 -29.71 3.88
N LEU A 311 -26.01 -30.52 4.48
CA LEU A 311 -25.63 -31.64 5.34
C LEU A 311 -24.73 -32.64 4.61
N ILE A 312 -25.13 -33.08 3.40
CA ILE A 312 -24.36 -34.03 2.60
C ILE A 312 -23.00 -33.44 2.22
N VAL A 313 -22.97 -32.18 1.77
CA VAL A 313 -21.72 -31.49 1.39
C VAL A 313 -20.77 -31.37 2.58
N LEU A 314 -21.26 -30.95 3.75
CA LEU A 314 -20.45 -30.82 4.96
C LEU A 314 -19.95 -32.19 5.46
N ALA A 315 -20.77 -33.24 5.41
CA ALA A 315 -20.37 -34.58 5.80
C ALA A 315 -19.27 -35.17 4.90
N VAL A 316 -19.38 -34.98 3.58
CA VAL A 316 -18.34 -35.38 2.63
C VAL A 316 -17.04 -34.60 2.87
N LEU A 317 -17.14 -33.29 3.09
CA LEU A 317 -16.00 -32.44 3.38
C LEU A 317 -15.26 -32.87 4.66
N GLU A 318 -16.00 -33.16 5.73
CA GLU A 318 -15.47 -33.64 7.01
C GLU A 318 -14.76 -35.00 6.84
N ALA A 319 -15.37 -35.95 6.12
CA ALA A 319 -14.77 -37.25 5.84
C ALA A 319 -13.46 -37.11 5.04
N ILE A 320 -13.43 -36.26 4.01
CA ILE A 320 -12.23 -35.97 3.22
C ILE A 320 -11.14 -35.34 4.10
N LEU A 321 -11.50 -34.39 4.97
CA LEU A 321 -10.57 -33.73 5.87
C LEU A 321 -9.94 -34.71 6.87
N LEU A 322 -10.75 -35.59 7.48
CA LEU A 322 -10.27 -36.63 8.38
C LEU A 322 -9.29 -37.60 7.68
N LEU A 323 -9.64 -38.06 6.48
CA LEU A 323 -8.74 -38.90 5.67
C LEU A 323 -7.42 -38.17 5.39
N MET A 324 -7.47 -36.91 4.93
CA MET A 324 -6.28 -36.10 4.70
C MET A 324 -5.41 -35.96 5.96
N LEU A 325 -6.00 -35.69 7.13
CA LEU A 325 -5.26 -35.56 8.39
C LEU A 325 -4.57 -36.86 8.80
N ILE A 326 -5.20 -38.01 8.58
CA ILE A 326 -4.59 -39.32 8.85
C ILE A 326 -3.37 -39.54 7.95
N PHE A 327 -3.51 -39.34 6.63
CA PHE A 327 -2.41 -39.53 5.67
C PHE A 327 -1.26 -38.54 5.88
N LEU A 328 -1.58 -37.29 6.27
CA LEU A 328 -0.59 -36.23 6.46
C LEU A 328 0.00 -36.17 7.87
N ARG A 329 -0.44 -37.02 8.82
CA ARG A 329 0.00 -37.02 10.23
C ARG A 329 1.53 -36.96 10.39
N GLN A 330 2.26 -37.79 9.64
CA GLN A 330 3.73 -37.80 9.74
C GLN A 330 4.35 -36.53 9.17
N ARG A 331 3.76 -35.96 8.12
CA ARG A 331 4.20 -34.69 7.52
C ARG A 331 3.94 -33.52 8.46
N ILE A 332 2.79 -33.49 9.14
CA ILE A 332 2.45 -32.49 10.16
C ILE A 332 3.46 -32.53 11.32
N ARG A 333 3.86 -33.73 11.77
CA ARG A 333 4.89 -33.87 12.81
C ARG A 333 6.24 -33.28 12.39
N ILE A 334 6.65 -33.47 11.14
CA ILE A 334 7.87 -32.87 10.59
C ILE A 334 7.74 -31.34 10.56
N ALA A 335 6.61 -30.81 10.09
CA ALA A 335 6.35 -29.37 10.06
C ALA A 335 6.42 -28.75 11.47
N ILE A 336 5.77 -29.37 12.47
CA ILE A 336 5.84 -28.92 13.88
C ILE A 336 7.27 -28.96 14.41
N ALA A 337 8.06 -29.99 14.08
CA ALA A 337 9.45 -30.08 14.50
C ALA A 337 10.30 -28.94 13.88
N LEU A 338 10.10 -28.63 12.60
CA LEU A 338 10.77 -27.52 11.91
C LEU A 338 10.36 -26.17 12.49
N LEU A 339 9.08 -25.95 12.80
CA LEU A 339 8.60 -24.73 13.44
C LEU A 339 9.24 -24.51 14.82
N LYS A 340 9.41 -25.58 15.61
CA LYS A 340 10.12 -25.51 16.90
C LYS A 340 11.60 -25.17 16.72
N GLU A 341 12.26 -25.72 15.70
CA GLU A 341 13.65 -25.34 15.40
C GLU A 341 13.75 -23.91 14.87
N ALA A 342 12.80 -23.45 14.06
CA ALA A 342 12.76 -22.07 13.57
C ALA A 342 12.64 -21.08 14.73
N SER A 343 11.78 -21.38 15.72
CA SER A 343 11.67 -20.59 16.95
C SER A 343 12.99 -20.54 17.74
N LYS A 344 13.75 -21.65 17.80
CA LYS A 344 15.09 -21.66 18.40
C LYS A 344 16.10 -20.85 17.59
N ALA A 345 16.05 -20.94 16.26
CA ALA A 345 16.95 -20.22 15.36
C ALA A 345 16.77 -18.71 15.49
N VAL A 346 15.50 -18.25 15.43
CA VAL A 346 15.15 -16.86 15.70
C VAL A 346 15.59 -16.50 17.11
N GLY A 347 15.28 -17.35 18.11
CA GLY A 347 15.71 -17.32 19.51
C GLY A 347 17.18 -16.97 19.74
N GLN A 348 18.07 -17.62 18.99
CA GLN A 348 19.52 -17.46 19.10
C GLN A 348 20.08 -16.32 18.24
N MET A 349 19.32 -15.86 17.23
CA MET A 349 19.69 -14.77 16.34
C MET A 349 18.67 -13.64 16.42
N MET A 350 18.46 -13.09 17.63
CA MET A 350 17.50 -12.01 17.91
C MET A 350 17.66 -10.80 16.97
N SER A 351 18.88 -10.50 16.50
CA SER A 351 19.12 -9.41 15.54
C SER A 351 18.31 -9.54 14.25
N THR A 352 17.94 -10.75 13.84
CA THR A 352 17.08 -11.00 12.67
C THR A 352 15.69 -10.39 12.81
N LEU A 353 15.18 -10.24 14.04
CA LEU A 353 13.86 -9.64 14.31
C LEU A 353 13.82 -8.12 14.15
N PHE A 354 14.98 -7.46 14.14
CA PHE A 354 15.08 -6.03 13.84
C PHE A 354 15.19 -5.75 12.33
N TYR A 355 15.42 -6.79 11.51
CA TYR A 355 15.56 -6.63 10.06
C TYR A 355 14.31 -6.05 9.35
N PRO A 356 13.07 -6.33 9.77
CA PRO A 356 11.88 -5.67 9.23
C PRO A 356 11.91 -4.15 9.35
N LEU A 357 12.54 -3.58 10.39
CA LEU A 357 12.70 -2.14 10.53
C LEU A 357 13.61 -1.57 9.43
N VAL A 358 14.74 -2.24 9.16
CA VAL A 358 15.65 -1.87 8.06
C VAL A 358 14.89 -1.93 6.72
N THR A 359 14.13 -3.00 6.51
CA THR A 359 13.31 -3.16 5.29
C THR A 359 12.28 -2.03 5.18
N PHE A 360 11.56 -1.73 6.26
CA PHE A 360 10.56 -0.66 6.29
C PHE A 360 11.16 0.71 5.97
N VAL A 361 12.30 1.05 6.57
CA VAL A 361 13.00 2.31 6.29
C VAL A 361 13.39 2.39 4.81
N LEU A 362 13.94 1.32 4.22
CA LEU A 362 14.32 1.31 2.80
C LEU A 362 13.12 1.41 1.86
N LEU A 363 11.99 0.75 2.19
CA LEU A 363 10.75 0.86 1.42
C LEU A 363 10.16 2.28 1.54
N LEU A 364 10.18 2.88 2.74
CA LEU A 364 9.72 4.24 2.97
C LEU A 364 10.56 5.25 2.18
N ILE A 365 11.89 5.13 2.20
CA ILE A 365 12.79 5.95 1.37
C ILE A 365 12.40 5.84 -0.11
N SER A 366 12.13 4.62 -0.60
CA SER A 366 11.75 4.39 -1.99
C SER A 366 10.42 5.04 -2.35
N ILE A 367 9.41 4.92 -1.49
CA ILE A 367 8.07 5.52 -1.68
C ILE A 367 8.14 7.04 -1.60
N VAL A 368 8.83 7.60 -0.61
CA VAL A 368 8.96 9.05 -0.44
C VAL A 368 9.73 9.65 -1.61
N TYR A 369 10.83 9.03 -2.03
CA TYR A 369 11.60 9.48 -3.20
C TYR A 369 10.73 9.51 -4.46
N TRP A 370 9.96 8.44 -4.70
CA TRP A 370 9.02 8.39 -5.83
C TRP A 370 7.94 9.46 -5.73
N ALA A 371 7.27 9.59 -4.58
CA ALA A 371 6.18 10.52 -4.39
C ALA A 371 6.64 11.97 -4.57
N MET A 372 7.81 12.32 -4.02
CA MET A 372 8.42 13.63 -4.21
C MET A 372 8.78 13.88 -5.67
N THR A 373 9.43 12.92 -6.34
CA THR A 373 9.78 13.05 -7.76
C THR A 373 8.52 13.22 -8.62
N ALA A 374 7.48 12.41 -8.38
CA ALA A 374 6.22 12.47 -9.11
C ALA A 374 5.50 13.81 -8.90
N LEU A 375 5.48 14.32 -7.66
CA LEU A 375 4.91 15.63 -7.31
C LEU A 375 5.63 16.76 -8.04
N TYR A 376 6.96 16.81 -7.96
CA TYR A 376 7.75 17.86 -8.61
C TYR A 376 7.67 17.78 -10.14
N LEU A 377 7.62 16.59 -10.72
CA LEU A 377 7.34 16.43 -12.15
C LEU A 377 5.94 16.93 -12.51
N ALA A 378 4.92 16.65 -11.69
CA ALA A 378 3.55 17.10 -11.94
C ALA A 378 3.40 18.63 -11.85
N THR A 379 4.23 19.30 -11.05
CA THR A 379 4.28 20.77 -10.94
C THR A 379 5.36 21.39 -11.84
N SER A 380 5.95 20.61 -12.74
CA SER A 380 6.98 21.12 -13.65
C SER A 380 6.34 21.97 -14.74
N GLY A 381 6.72 23.25 -14.83
CA GLY A 381 6.19 24.16 -15.85
C GLY A 381 6.49 25.61 -15.52
N GLN A 382 7.00 26.35 -16.49
CA GLN A 382 7.12 27.80 -16.35
C GLN A 382 5.74 28.45 -16.59
N PRO A 383 5.28 29.36 -15.73
CA PRO A 383 4.02 30.05 -15.94
C PRO A 383 4.13 30.98 -17.16
N GLN A 384 3.16 30.90 -18.07
CA GLN A 384 3.02 31.83 -19.20
C GLN A 384 1.95 32.87 -18.86
N TYR A 385 2.31 34.13 -19.08
CA TYR A 385 1.40 35.27 -18.93
C TYR A 385 1.19 35.92 -20.28
N VAL A 386 -0.03 36.40 -20.54
CA VAL A 386 -0.41 37.08 -21.77
C VAL A 386 -1.18 38.36 -21.51
N PHE A 387 -1.10 39.28 -22.48
CA PHE A 387 -1.91 40.49 -22.45
C PHE A 387 -3.39 40.19 -22.74
N TRP A 388 -4.27 40.68 -21.86
CA TRP A 388 -5.72 40.57 -21.97
C TRP A 388 -6.40 41.90 -21.63
N ALA A 389 -7.49 42.22 -22.35
CA ALA A 389 -8.34 43.36 -22.08
C ALA A 389 -9.83 42.98 -22.26
N PRO A 390 -10.78 43.61 -21.54
CA PRO A 390 -12.21 43.27 -21.62
C PRO A 390 -12.82 43.53 -23.01
N ASN A 391 -12.36 44.56 -23.72
CA ASN A 391 -12.82 44.92 -25.06
C ASN A 391 -11.61 45.17 -25.97
N ALA A 392 -11.10 44.11 -26.59
CA ALA A 392 -9.96 44.18 -27.51
C ALA A 392 -10.26 44.99 -28.79
N SER A 393 -11.53 45.24 -29.12
CA SER A 393 -12.00 45.91 -30.34
C SER A 393 -11.98 47.44 -30.26
N LEU A 394 -11.52 48.04 -29.16
CA LEU A 394 -11.41 49.49 -29.01
C LEU A 394 -10.24 50.03 -29.86
N PRO A 395 -10.37 51.19 -30.53
CA PRO A 395 -9.29 51.77 -31.33
C PRO A 395 -8.04 52.13 -30.51
N SER A 396 -8.19 52.31 -29.19
CA SER A 396 -7.08 52.51 -28.26
C SER A 396 -6.27 51.24 -27.94
N CYS A 397 -6.75 50.06 -28.36
CA CYS A 397 -6.13 48.76 -28.13
C CYS A 397 -5.52 48.13 -29.40
N GLU A 398 -5.67 48.75 -30.59
CA GLU A 398 -5.13 48.23 -31.87
C GLU A 398 -3.61 48.04 -31.88
N LYS A 399 -2.88 48.85 -31.10
CA LYS A 399 -1.40 48.78 -31.01
C LYS A 399 -0.90 47.66 -30.09
N VAL A 400 -1.80 47.01 -29.34
CA VAL A 400 -1.44 45.96 -28.37
C VAL A 400 -1.77 44.59 -28.95
N GLN A 401 -0.76 43.75 -29.11
CA GLN A 401 -0.98 42.39 -29.58
C GLN A 401 -1.59 41.54 -28.46
N MET A 402 -2.91 41.36 -28.53
CA MET A 402 -3.65 40.50 -27.59
C MET A 402 -3.11 39.06 -27.65
N ASN A 403 -3.10 38.37 -26.50
CA ASN A 403 -2.51 37.04 -26.34
C ASN A 403 -0.99 36.95 -26.56
N ALA A 404 -0.27 38.07 -26.70
CA ALA A 404 1.19 38.08 -26.69
C ALA A 404 1.74 37.87 -25.27
N SER A 405 2.90 37.22 -25.15
CA SER A 405 3.55 36.96 -23.87
C SER A 405 3.96 38.26 -23.18
N CYS A 406 3.70 38.34 -21.88
CA CYS A 406 4.06 39.47 -21.02
C CYS A 406 4.80 39.01 -19.77
N ASP A 407 5.58 39.90 -19.16
CA ASP A 407 6.19 39.68 -17.85
C ASP A 407 5.35 40.42 -16.79
N PRO A 408 4.76 39.73 -15.81
CA PRO A 408 3.94 40.34 -14.77
C PRO A 408 4.74 41.24 -13.81
N THR A 409 6.08 41.16 -13.83
CA THR A 409 6.97 41.97 -12.98
C THR A 409 7.63 43.13 -13.71
N ALA A 410 7.47 43.22 -15.03
CA ALA A 410 7.94 44.36 -15.82
C ALA A 410 7.10 45.61 -15.56
N GLN A 411 7.68 46.79 -15.80
CA GLN A 411 6.95 48.05 -15.66
C GLN A 411 5.67 48.06 -16.52
N PRO A 412 4.58 48.68 -16.03
CA PRO A 412 3.32 48.71 -16.75
C PRO A 412 3.53 49.30 -18.14
N VAL A 413 3.15 48.53 -19.17
CA VAL A 413 3.24 48.99 -20.56
C VAL A 413 2.39 50.24 -20.68
N ASN A 414 3.01 51.36 -21.06
CA ASN A 414 2.37 52.66 -21.20
C ASN A 414 1.45 52.63 -22.43
N SER A 415 0.27 52.03 -22.26
CA SER A 415 -0.68 51.77 -23.34
C SER A 415 -2.00 52.50 -23.08
N SER A 416 -2.59 53.04 -24.14
CA SER A 416 -3.86 53.76 -24.10
C SER A 416 -5.07 52.82 -23.97
N CYS A 417 -4.84 51.51 -23.88
CA CYS A 417 -5.88 50.48 -23.84
C CYS A 417 -6.47 50.36 -22.42
N PRO A 418 -7.74 50.74 -22.21
CA PRO A 418 -8.35 50.70 -20.89
C PRO A 418 -8.54 49.26 -20.42
N GLY A 419 -8.05 48.95 -19.22
CA GLY A 419 -8.17 47.63 -18.61
C GLY A 419 -7.18 46.56 -19.12
N LEU A 420 -6.11 46.97 -19.82
CA LEU A 420 -5.04 46.05 -20.22
C LEU A 420 -4.35 45.46 -18.98
N ARG A 421 -4.30 44.13 -18.90
CA ARG A 421 -3.63 43.39 -17.82
C ARG A 421 -2.81 42.24 -18.36
N CYS A 422 -1.68 41.98 -17.70
CA CYS A 422 -0.88 40.77 -17.91
C CYS A 422 -1.46 39.67 -17.03
N VAL A 423 -2.14 38.70 -17.64
CA VAL A 423 -2.85 37.63 -16.93
C VAL A 423 -2.18 36.29 -17.18
N PHE A 424 -2.22 35.42 -16.19
CA PHE A 424 -1.76 34.05 -16.34
C PHE A 424 -2.65 33.31 -17.36
N GLN A 425 -2.06 32.66 -18.35
CA GLN A 425 -2.79 31.86 -19.35
C GLN A 425 -2.67 30.38 -19.07
N SER A 426 -1.46 29.85 -18.98
CA SER A 426 -1.19 28.41 -18.84
C SER A 426 0.27 28.18 -18.45
N TYR A 427 0.65 26.93 -18.18
CA TYR A 427 2.04 26.56 -18.05
C TYR A 427 2.61 26.13 -19.40
N SER A 428 3.86 26.50 -19.66
CA SER A 428 4.55 26.13 -20.89
C SER A 428 4.61 24.61 -21.05
N SER A 429 4.05 24.10 -22.13
CA SER A 429 4.10 22.69 -22.53
C SER A 429 5.24 22.38 -23.52
N THR A 430 6.01 23.41 -23.91
CA THR A 430 6.98 23.33 -25.02
C THR A 430 8.39 22.88 -24.59
N GLY A 431 8.66 22.79 -23.29
CA GLY A 431 9.93 22.32 -22.76
C GLY A 431 10.20 20.83 -23.03
N LEU A 432 11.47 20.44 -23.14
CA LEU A 432 11.89 19.05 -23.41
C LEU A 432 11.43 18.08 -22.30
N VAL A 433 11.44 18.55 -21.04
CA VAL A 433 10.93 17.83 -19.87
C VAL A 433 9.41 17.69 -19.93
N GLN A 434 8.68 18.76 -20.25
CA GLN A 434 7.21 18.77 -20.33
C GLN A 434 6.69 17.88 -21.46
N ARG A 435 7.34 17.89 -22.63
CA ARG A 435 6.99 16.99 -23.74
C ARG A 435 7.17 15.52 -23.36
N SER A 436 8.11 15.24 -22.46
CA SER A 436 8.45 13.88 -22.01
C SER A 436 7.86 13.54 -20.63
N LEU A 437 7.01 14.40 -20.06
CA LEU A 437 6.55 14.29 -18.67
C LEU A 437 5.87 12.95 -18.41
N PHE A 438 5.01 12.51 -19.33
CA PHE A 438 4.36 11.20 -19.25
C PHE A 438 5.37 10.04 -19.20
N ASN A 439 6.40 10.08 -20.04
CA ASN A 439 7.45 9.05 -20.07
C ASN A 439 8.28 9.07 -18.78
N LEU A 440 8.57 10.24 -18.22
CA LEU A 440 9.29 10.40 -16.96
C LEU A 440 8.47 9.86 -15.77
N GLN A 441 7.16 10.09 -15.76
CA GLN A 441 6.27 9.52 -14.75
C GLN A 441 6.19 7.98 -14.85
N ILE A 442 6.09 7.43 -16.07
CA ILE A 442 6.16 5.97 -16.29
C ILE A 442 7.49 5.42 -15.77
N TYR A 443 8.60 6.06 -16.12
CA TYR A 443 9.93 5.68 -15.65
C TYR A 443 10.02 5.70 -14.12
N GLY A 444 9.42 6.71 -13.48
CA GLY A 444 9.30 6.80 -12.03
C GLY A 444 8.50 5.66 -11.41
N VAL A 445 7.34 5.30 -11.98
CA VAL A 445 6.53 4.16 -11.51
C VAL A 445 7.28 2.84 -11.69
N LEU A 446 7.93 2.62 -12.84
CA LEU A 446 8.78 1.45 -13.05
C LEU A 446 9.90 1.38 -12.00
N GLY A 447 10.53 2.52 -11.71
CA GLY A 447 11.56 2.63 -10.68
C GLY A 447 11.06 2.30 -9.29
N LEU A 448 9.87 2.78 -8.91
CA LEU A 448 9.24 2.43 -7.64
C LEU A 448 9.05 0.91 -7.49
N PHE A 449 8.40 0.25 -8.45
CA PHE A 449 8.17 -1.18 -8.34
C PHE A 449 9.48 -1.99 -8.32
N TRP A 450 10.46 -1.60 -9.14
CA TRP A 450 11.74 -2.30 -9.19
C TRP A 450 12.54 -2.15 -7.89
N THR A 451 12.62 -0.95 -7.32
CA THR A 451 13.32 -0.72 -6.05
C THR A 451 12.61 -1.39 -4.88
N LEU A 452 11.28 -1.32 -4.79
CA LEU A 452 10.53 -2.01 -3.73
C LEU A 452 10.76 -3.53 -3.78
N ASN A 453 10.66 -4.14 -4.96
CA ASN A 453 10.90 -5.58 -5.12
C ASN A 453 12.36 -5.95 -4.84
N TRP A 454 13.32 -5.09 -5.20
CA TRP A 454 14.73 -5.31 -4.89
C TRP A 454 15.01 -5.25 -3.39
N VAL A 455 14.43 -4.29 -2.65
CA VAL A 455 14.54 -4.18 -1.19
C VAL A 455 13.96 -5.43 -0.50
N LEU A 456 12.81 -5.92 -0.97
CA LEU A 456 12.21 -7.16 -0.46
C LEU A 456 13.09 -8.39 -0.76
N ALA A 457 13.66 -8.47 -1.97
CA ALA A 457 14.56 -9.55 -2.36
C ALA A 457 15.86 -9.55 -1.52
N LEU A 458 16.43 -8.37 -1.26
CA LEU A 458 17.56 -8.19 -0.36
C LEU A 458 17.25 -8.77 1.02
N GLY A 459 16.08 -8.44 1.58
CA GLY A 459 15.69 -8.98 2.88
C GLY A 459 15.56 -10.49 2.94
N GLN A 460 14.92 -11.09 1.93
CA GLN A 460 14.78 -12.54 1.85
C GLN A 460 16.14 -13.25 1.76
N CYS A 461 17.04 -12.78 0.89
CA CYS A 461 18.36 -13.38 0.71
C CYS A 461 19.25 -13.23 1.97
N VAL A 462 19.19 -12.08 2.64
CA VAL A 462 19.97 -11.82 3.86
C VAL A 462 19.51 -12.70 5.02
N LEU A 463 18.20 -12.76 5.26
CA LEU A 463 17.62 -13.63 6.29
C LEU A 463 17.92 -15.10 6.00
N ALA A 464 17.76 -15.55 4.75
CA ALA A 464 18.11 -16.90 4.35
C ALA A 464 19.60 -17.21 4.62
N GLY A 465 20.51 -16.28 4.31
CA GLY A 465 21.93 -16.46 4.58
C GLY A 465 22.25 -16.63 6.06
N ALA A 466 21.56 -15.90 6.93
CA ALA A 466 21.71 -16.02 8.38
C ALA A 466 21.14 -17.36 8.89
N PHE A 467 19.91 -17.70 8.53
CA PHE A 467 19.27 -18.94 8.98
C PHE A 467 19.91 -20.21 8.41
N ALA A 468 20.44 -20.17 7.19
CA ALA A 468 21.25 -21.26 6.65
C ALA A 468 22.54 -21.45 7.45
N SER A 469 23.20 -20.36 7.88
CA SER A 469 24.39 -20.45 8.73
C SER A 469 24.07 -21.11 10.08
N PHE A 470 22.88 -20.85 10.64
CA PHE A 470 22.38 -21.56 11.81
C PHE A 470 22.14 -23.04 11.53
N TYR A 471 21.45 -23.39 10.45
CA TYR A 471 21.08 -24.78 10.16
C TYR A 471 22.33 -25.67 10.09
N TRP A 472 23.31 -25.24 9.30
CA TRP A 472 24.55 -25.97 9.01
C TRP A 472 25.62 -25.86 10.12
N ALA A 473 25.34 -25.19 11.23
CA ALA A 473 26.18 -25.25 12.43
C ALA A 473 25.96 -26.59 13.15
N PHE A 474 26.99 -27.42 13.32
CA PHE A 474 26.83 -28.75 13.91
C PHE A 474 26.55 -28.68 15.43
N HIS A 475 27.40 -27.97 16.18
CA HIS A 475 27.22 -27.72 17.61
C HIS A 475 26.61 -26.33 17.86
N LYS A 476 25.29 -26.29 18.07
CA LYS A 476 24.55 -25.06 18.37
C LYS A 476 24.57 -24.77 19.89
N PRO A 477 24.92 -23.55 20.36
CA PRO A 477 25.15 -22.32 19.59
C PRO A 477 26.62 -22.06 19.20
N ARG A 478 27.58 -22.87 19.65
CA ARG A 478 29.03 -22.63 19.54
C ARG A 478 29.52 -22.41 18.09
N ASP A 479 28.98 -23.15 17.14
CA ASP A 479 29.43 -23.12 15.73
C ASP A 479 28.69 -22.05 14.90
N ILE A 480 27.78 -21.28 15.50
CA ILE A 480 27.07 -20.20 14.82
C ILE A 480 27.98 -18.97 14.74
N PRO A 481 28.15 -18.32 13.56
CA PRO A 481 28.91 -17.09 13.45
C PRO A 481 28.38 -15.99 14.37
N ALA A 482 29.26 -15.16 14.95
CA ALA A 482 28.86 -14.11 15.91
C ALA A 482 27.91 -13.05 15.32
N PHE A 483 28.10 -12.66 14.05
CA PHE A 483 27.28 -11.67 13.35
C PHE A 483 26.74 -12.23 12.03
N PRO A 484 25.84 -13.23 12.08
CA PRO A 484 25.41 -13.96 10.89
C PRO A 484 24.57 -13.07 9.97
N LEU A 485 23.75 -12.18 10.54
CA LEU A 485 22.92 -11.23 9.80
C LEU A 485 23.77 -10.20 9.03
N SER A 486 24.69 -9.51 9.72
CA SER A 486 25.53 -8.47 9.10
C SER A 486 26.46 -9.07 8.05
N SER A 487 27.04 -10.24 8.31
CA SER A 487 27.85 -10.96 7.33
C SER A 487 27.03 -11.36 6.10
N ALA A 488 25.81 -11.86 6.29
CA ALA A 488 24.90 -12.18 5.18
C ALA A 488 24.46 -10.94 4.39
N PHE A 489 24.26 -9.80 5.06
CA PHE A 489 23.93 -8.51 4.44
C PHE A 489 25.03 -8.04 3.49
N ILE A 490 26.27 -7.94 4.00
CA ILE A 490 27.43 -7.50 3.21
C ILE A 490 27.69 -8.46 2.06
N ARG A 491 27.61 -9.78 2.31
CA ARG A 491 27.80 -10.80 1.27
C ARG A 491 26.75 -10.69 0.17
N THR A 492 25.49 -10.48 0.52
CA THR A 492 24.39 -10.34 -0.44
C THR A 492 24.58 -9.09 -1.31
N LEU A 493 24.89 -7.93 -0.73
CA LEU A 493 25.12 -6.71 -1.49
C LEU A 493 26.35 -6.79 -2.40
N ARG A 494 27.45 -7.35 -1.90
CA ARG A 494 28.72 -7.41 -2.64
C ARG A 494 28.66 -8.34 -3.85
N TYR A 495 28.02 -9.51 -3.71
CA TYR A 495 28.10 -10.56 -4.72
C TYR A 495 26.79 -10.81 -5.48
N HIS A 496 25.63 -10.49 -4.91
CA HIS A 496 24.35 -11.00 -5.42
C HIS A 496 23.33 -9.93 -5.81
N THR A 497 23.71 -8.65 -5.79
CA THR A 497 22.84 -7.54 -6.21
C THR A 497 22.24 -7.76 -7.60
N GLY A 498 23.01 -8.31 -8.57
CA GLY A 498 22.51 -8.64 -9.90
C GLY A 498 21.41 -9.70 -9.91
N SER A 499 21.57 -10.77 -9.13
CA SER A 499 20.55 -11.83 -9.02
C SER A 499 19.26 -11.35 -8.38
N LEU A 500 19.39 -10.48 -7.36
CA LEU A 500 18.25 -9.84 -6.70
C LEU A 500 17.53 -8.89 -7.67
N ALA A 501 18.29 -8.08 -8.42
CA ALA A 501 17.74 -7.17 -9.41
C ALA A 501 17.02 -7.90 -10.54
N PHE A 502 17.55 -9.03 -11.00
CA PHE A 502 16.90 -9.85 -12.02
C PHE A 502 15.58 -10.44 -11.54
N GLY A 503 15.57 -11.08 -10.36
CA GLY A 503 14.32 -11.60 -9.78
C GLY A 503 13.29 -10.50 -9.48
N ALA A 504 13.75 -9.34 -9.00
CA ALA A 504 12.91 -8.16 -8.77
C ALA A 504 12.33 -7.58 -10.07
N LEU A 505 13.10 -7.59 -11.17
CA LEU A 505 12.65 -7.12 -12.49
C LEU A 505 11.53 -8.01 -13.02
N ILE A 506 11.68 -9.34 -12.97
CA ILE A 506 10.64 -10.28 -13.41
C ILE A 506 9.34 -10.04 -12.65
N LEU A 507 9.42 -9.89 -11.32
CA LEU A 507 8.25 -9.62 -10.49
C LEU A 507 7.62 -8.25 -10.81
N THR A 508 8.45 -7.24 -11.05
CA THR A 508 8.00 -5.89 -11.43
C THR A 508 7.22 -5.88 -12.73
N LEU A 509 7.68 -6.60 -13.75
CA LEU A 509 6.99 -6.68 -15.04
C LEU A 509 5.60 -7.31 -14.90
N VAL A 510 5.48 -8.38 -14.11
CA VAL A 510 4.18 -9.03 -13.85
C VAL A 510 3.24 -8.12 -13.06
N GLN A 511 3.76 -7.40 -12.06
CA GLN A 511 2.96 -6.46 -11.26
C GLN A 511 2.46 -5.28 -12.10
N ILE A 512 3.30 -4.70 -12.96
CA ILE A 512 2.90 -3.62 -13.87
C ILE A 512 1.84 -4.13 -14.86
N ALA A 513 2.01 -5.32 -15.44
CA ALA A 513 1.00 -5.91 -16.33
C ALA A 513 -0.36 -6.06 -15.62
N ARG A 514 -0.35 -6.47 -14.34
CA ARG A 514 -1.57 -6.59 -13.53
C ARG A 514 -2.22 -5.22 -13.27
N VAL A 515 -1.44 -4.20 -12.90
CA VAL A 515 -1.94 -2.84 -12.67
C VAL A 515 -2.55 -2.25 -13.94
N ILE A 516 -1.90 -2.44 -15.10
CA ILE A 516 -2.43 -2.01 -16.40
C ILE A 516 -3.75 -2.71 -16.70
N LEU A 517 -3.87 -4.02 -16.43
CA LEU A 517 -5.10 -4.76 -16.65
C LEU A 517 -6.24 -4.29 -15.74
N GLU A 518 -5.95 -3.99 -14.47
CA GLU A 518 -6.91 -3.39 -13.52
C GLU A 518 -7.36 -1.99 -13.99
N TYR A 519 -6.43 -1.19 -14.54
CA TYR A 519 -6.74 0.11 -15.14
C TYR A 519 -7.66 -0.01 -16.35
N ILE A 520 -7.34 -0.89 -17.32
CA ILE A 520 -8.16 -1.13 -18.51
C ILE A 520 -9.55 -1.60 -18.12
N ASP A 521 -9.66 -2.54 -17.16
CA ASP A 521 -10.95 -3.00 -16.65
C ASP A 521 -11.79 -1.86 -16.08
N SER A 522 -11.18 -0.96 -15.30
CA SER A 522 -11.88 0.19 -14.73
C SER A 522 -12.45 1.12 -15.81
N LYS A 523 -11.71 1.33 -16.91
CA LYS A 523 -12.14 2.14 -18.06
C LYS A 523 -13.23 1.45 -18.88
N LEU A 524 -13.19 0.13 -18.99
CA LEU A 524 -14.18 -0.66 -19.74
C LEU A 524 -15.46 -0.93 -18.95
N ARG A 525 -15.60 -0.48 -17.68
CA ARG A 525 -16.82 -0.69 -16.88
C ARG A 525 -18.09 -0.10 -17.52
N GLY A 526 -17.96 0.97 -18.32
CA GLY A 526 -19.06 1.56 -19.08
C GLY A 526 -19.49 0.77 -20.32
N ALA A 527 -18.64 -0.13 -20.83
CA ALA A 527 -18.93 -0.96 -22.00
C ALA A 527 -19.53 -2.31 -21.55
N GLN A 528 -20.75 -2.62 -22.00
CA GLN A 528 -21.48 -3.84 -21.63
C GLN A 528 -21.19 -5.04 -22.55
N ASN A 529 -19.93 -5.31 -22.90
CA ASN A 529 -19.60 -6.51 -23.69
C ASN A 529 -19.29 -7.72 -22.76
N PRO A 530 -20.13 -8.77 -22.72
CA PRO A 530 -19.92 -9.93 -21.85
C PRO A 530 -18.66 -10.74 -22.20
N VAL A 531 -18.27 -10.82 -23.47
CA VAL A 531 -17.05 -11.53 -23.91
C VAL A 531 -15.81 -10.82 -23.39
N ALA A 532 -15.77 -9.49 -23.49
CA ALA A 532 -14.67 -8.69 -22.95
C ALA A 532 -14.54 -8.89 -21.43
N ARG A 533 -15.65 -8.93 -20.67
CA ARG A 533 -15.62 -9.20 -19.23
C ARG A 533 -15.08 -10.59 -18.89
N CYS A 534 -15.46 -11.61 -19.66
CA CYS A 534 -14.94 -12.98 -19.47
C CYS A 534 -13.41 -13.03 -19.70
N ILE A 535 -12.93 -12.43 -20.80
CA ILE A 535 -11.51 -12.37 -21.13
C ILE A 535 -10.72 -11.59 -20.05
N MET A 536 -11.24 -10.46 -19.58
CA MET A 536 -10.60 -9.68 -18.52
C MET A 536 -10.55 -10.45 -17.19
N CYS A 537 -11.59 -11.21 -16.86
CA CYS A 537 -11.59 -12.09 -15.69
C CYS A 537 -10.49 -13.16 -15.79
N CYS A 538 -10.36 -13.81 -16.96
CA CYS A 538 -9.34 -14.82 -17.21
C CYS A 538 -7.92 -14.24 -17.08
N PHE A 539 -7.62 -13.12 -17.75
CA PHE A 539 -6.30 -12.48 -17.64
C PHE A 539 -5.96 -12.03 -16.22
N LYS A 540 -6.94 -11.48 -15.47
CA LYS A 540 -6.73 -11.08 -14.07
C LYS A 540 -6.37 -12.29 -13.21
N CYS A 541 -7.07 -13.41 -13.40
CA CYS A 541 -6.77 -14.66 -12.70
C CYS A 541 -5.37 -15.18 -13.07
N CYS A 542 -5.04 -15.25 -14.37
CA CYS A 542 -3.74 -15.73 -14.84
C CYS A 542 -2.57 -14.87 -14.34
N LEU A 543 -2.67 -13.54 -14.41
CA LEU A 543 -1.61 -12.64 -13.92
C LEU A 543 -1.49 -12.68 -12.40
N TRP A 544 -2.60 -12.83 -11.68
CA TRP A 544 -2.56 -13.02 -10.23
C TRP A 544 -1.87 -14.34 -9.85
N CYS A 545 -2.19 -15.43 -10.54
CA CYS A 545 -1.52 -16.73 -10.38
C CYS A 545 -0.02 -16.63 -10.73
N LEU A 546 0.32 -15.95 -11.82
CA LEU A 546 1.71 -15.74 -12.23
C LEU A 546 2.48 -14.91 -11.19
N GLU A 547 1.90 -13.83 -10.67
CA GLU A 547 2.52 -13.02 -9.61
C GLU A 547 2.82 -13.87 -8.37
N LYS A 548 1.86 -14.71 -7.95
CA LYS A 548 2.04 -15.63 -6.81
C LYS A 548 3.12 -16.68 -7.09
N PHE A 549 3.14 -17.26 -8.28
CA PHE A 549 4.14 -18.23 -8.69
C PHE A 549 5.55 -17.61 -8.74
N ILE A 550 5.71 -16.42 -9.33
CA ILE A 550 6.99 -15.71 -9.38
C ILE A 550 7.46 -15.34 -7.98
N LYS A 551 6.57 -14.87 -7.08
CA LYS A 551 6.91 -14.64 -5.67
C LYS A 551 7.42 -15.90 -4.98
N PHE A 552 6.75 -17.04 -5.20
CA PHE A 552 7.19 -18.34 -4.69
C PHE A 552 8.56 -18.74 -5.26
N LEU A 553 8.75 -18.65 -6.58
CA LEU A 553 10.01 -19.00 -7.24
C LEU A 553 11.17 -18.12 -6.73
N ASN A 554 10.98 -16.80 -6.71
CA ASN A 554 11.96 -15.82 -6.24
C ASN A 554 12.40 -16.12 -4.80
N ARG A 555 11.44 -16.29 -3.88
CA ARG A 555 11.72 -16.55 -2.45
C ARG A 555 12.62 -17.78 -2.27
N ASN A 556 12.31 -18.87 -2.97
CA ASN A 556 13.09 -20.11 -2.89
C ASN A 556 14.44 -20.01 -3.63
N ALA A 557 14.49 -19.28 -4.75
CA ALA A 557 15.74 -18.99 -5.46
C ALA A 557 16.71 -18.21 -4.59
N TYR A 558 16.24 -17.19 -3.85
CA TYR A 558 17.07 -16.40 -2.95
C TYR A 558 17.65 -17.22 -1.80
N ILE A 559 16.93 -18.24 -1.31
CA ILE A 559 17.47 -19.20 -0.32
C ILE A 559 18.66 -19.96 -0.93
N MET A 560 18.50 -20.49 -2.14
CA MET A 560 19.58 -21.21 -2.82
C MET A 560 20.77 -20.31 -3.18
N ILE A 561 20.53 -19.05 -3.57
CA ILE A 561 21.60 -18.05 -3.75
C ILE A 561 22.32 -17.81 -2.43
N ALA A 562 21.59 -17.64 -1.33
CA ALA A 562 22.19 -17.40 -0.02
C ALA A 562 23.09 -18.57 0.43
N ILE A 563 22.75 -19.81 0.09
CA ILE A 563 23.55 -21.01 0.42
C ILE A 563 24.73 -21.18 -0.55
N TYR A 564 24.48 -21.17 -1.86
CA TYR A 564 25.47 -21.58 -2.88
C TYR A 564 26.19 -20.44 -3.57
N GLY A 565 25.62 -19.24 -3.58
CA GLY A 565 26.16 -18.10 -4.30
C GLY A 565 26.16 -18.27 -5.82
N LYS A 566 25.25 -19.08 -6.37
CA LYS A 566 25.05 -19.23 -7.83
C LYS A 566 24.11 -18.14 -8.35
N ASN A 567 24.09 -17.96 -9.67
CA ASN A 567 23.19 -17.02 -10.33
C ASN A 567 21.70 -17.38 -10.13
N PHE A 568 20.82 -16.44 -10.47
CA PHE A 568 19.39 -16.56 -10.20
C PHE A 568 18.76 -17.78 -10.89
N CYS A 569 18.96 -17.95 -12.21
CA CYS A 569 18.30 -19.03 -12.95
C CYS A 569 18.70 -20.42 -12.46
N VAL A 570 19.99 -20.64 -12.18
CA VAL A 570 20.48 -21.92 -11.65
C VAL A 570 19.91 -22.18 -10.25
N SER A 571 19.89 -21.14 -9.41
CA SER A 571 19.36 -21.25 -8.05
C SER A 571 17.85 -21.49 -8.04
N ALA A 572 17.10 -20.80 -8.91
CA ALA A 572 15.66 -20.98 -9.09
C ALA A 572 15.33 -22.39 -9.58
N LYS A 573 16.05 -22.89 -10.58
CA LYS A 573 15.91 -24.27 -11.09
C LYS A 573 16.17 -25.29 -9.98
N ASN A 574 17.28 -25.16 -9.26
CA ASN A 574 17.64 -26.12 -8.21
C ASN A 574 16.64 -26.10 -7.06
N ALA A 575 16.20 -24.90 -6.64
CA ALA A 575 15.18 -24.75 -5.61
C ALA A 575 13.86 -25.41 -6.03
N PHE A 576 13.37 -25.09 -7.23
CA PHE A 576 12.13 -25.63 -7.75
C PHE A 576 12.17 -27.16 -7.85
N MET A 577 13.24 -27.72 -8.41
CA MET A 577 13.42 -29.17 -8.54
C MET A 577 13.47 -29.88 -7.18
N LEU A 578 14.16 -29.30 -6.19
CA LEU A 578 14.19 -29.84 -4.81
C LEU A 578 12.80 -29.84 -4.15
N LEU A 579 12.04 -28.77 -4.35
CA LEU A 579 10.70 -28.63 -3.79
C LEU A 579 9.69 -29.54 -4.48
N MET A 580 9.72 -29.67 -5.80
CA MET A 580 8.81 -30.55 -6.55
C MET A 580 8.95 -32.02 -6.14
N ARG A 581 10.18 -32.50 -5.92
CA ARG A 581 10.45 -33.87 -5.39
C ARG A 581 9.86 -34.10 -4.00
N ASN A 582 9.59 -33.02 -3.25
CA ASN A 582 9.07 -33.05 -1.90
C ASN A 582 7.74 -32.28 -1.74
N ILE A 583 6.94 -32.14 -2.81
CA ILE A 583 5.79 -31.21 -2.88
C ILE A 583 4.77 -31.39 -1.74
N VAL A 584 4.51 -32.62 -1.31
CA VAL A 584 3.58 -32.89 -0.19
C VAL A 584 4.12 -32.33 1.13
N ARG A 585 5.44 -32.42 1.37
CA ARG A 585 6.06 -31.83 2.56
C ARG A 585 6.04 -30.31 2.51
N VAL A 586 6.28 -29.74 1.32
CA VAL A 586 6.22 -28.30 1.06
C VAL A 586 4.82 -27.78 1.40
N PHE A 587 3.78 -28.40 0.82
CA PHE A 587 2.40 -27.99 1.01
C PHE A 587 1.97 -28.04 2.49
N VAL A 588 2.28 -29.14 3.19
CA VAL A 588 1.93 -29.26 4.61
C VAL A 588 2.67 -28.23 5.46
N LEU A 589 3.96 -28.01 5.21
CA LEU A 589 4.73 -27.01 5.96
C LEU A 589 4.15 -25.60 5.75
N ASP A 590 3.89 -25.23 4.49
CA ASP A 590 3.33 -23.93 4.11
C ASP A 590 1.98 -23.70 4.82
N LYS A 591 1.04 -24.65 4.72
CA LYS A 591 -0.28 -24.52 5.34
C LYS A 591 -0.26 -24.49 6.86
N VAL A 592 0.59 -25.31 7.51
CA VAL A 592 0.72 -25.30 8.97
C VAL A 592 1.36 -24.00 9.45
N THR A 593 2.35 -23.49 8.71
CA THR A 593 3.03 -22.22 9.04
C THR A 593 2.09 -21.04 8.86
N ASP A 594 1.38 -20.96 7.73
CA ASP A 594 0.40 -19.90 7.45
C ASP A 594 -0.70 -19.85 8.50
N LEU A 595 -1.28 -21.01 8.86
CA LEU A 595 -2.34 -21.10 9.86
C LEU A 595 -1.86 -20.60 11.23
N LEU A 596 -0.66 -21.03 11.65
CA LEU A 596 -0.09 -20.68 12.94
C LEU A 596 0.28 -19.18 13.00
N LEU A 597 0.86 -18.65 11.92
CA LEU A 597 1.19 -17.23 11.83
C LEU A 597 -0.06 -16.36 11.71
N LEU A 598 -1.13 -16.83 11.04
CA LEU A 598 -2.42 -16.14 11.00
C LEU A 598 -3.02 -16.01 12.40
N PHE A 599 -3.03 -17.08 13.18
CA PHE A 599 -3.51 -17.04 14.56
C PHE A 599 -2.67 -16.07 15.41
N GLY A 600 -1.35 -16.08 15.25
CA GLY A 600 -0.47 -15.09 15.89
C GLY A 600 -0.84 -13.65 15.54
N LYS A 601 -1.15 -13.37 14.25
CA LYS A 601 -1.60 -12.04 13.81
C LYS A 601 -2.92 -11.65 14.45
N LEU A 602 -3.90 -12.56 14.44
CA LEU A 602 -5.20 -12.32 15.04
C LEU A 602 -5.08 -12.04 16.55
N LEU A 603 -4.22 -12.78 17.26
CA LEU A 603 -3.98 -12.57 18.68
C LEU A 603 -3.34 -11.21 18.95
N VAL A 604 -2.28 -10.83 18.22
CA VAL A 604 -1.60 -9.54 18.42
C VAL A 604 -2.52 -8.38 18.04
N VAL A 605 -3.11 -8.42 16.84
CA VAL A 605 -3.95 -7.34 16.31
C VAL A 605 -5.26 -7.23 17.11
N GLY A 606 -5.90 -8.36 17.42
CA GLY A 606 -7.10 -8.41 18.23
C GLY A 606 -6.84 -7.97 19.67
N GLY A 607 -5.75 -8.42 20.29
CA GLY A 607 -5.36 -8.01 21.63
C GLY A 607 -5.10 -6.51 21.72
N VAL A 608 -4.32 -5.95 20.79
CA VAL A 608 -4.06 -4.50 20.74
C VAL A 608 -5.34 -3.72 20.42
N GLY A 609 -6.19 -4.21 19.53
CA GLY A 609 -7.47 -3.59 19.19
C GLY A 609 -8.43 -3.53 20.38
N VAL A 610 -8.56 -4.64 21.12
CA VAL A 610 -9.38 -4.70 22.34
C VAL A 610 -8.82 -3.75 23.40
N LEU A 611 -7.51 -3.78 23.67
CA LEU A 611 -6.89 -2.87 24.64
C LEU A 611 -7.06 -1.40 24.25
N SER A 612 -6.86 -1.06 22.97
CA SER A 612 -7.06 0.30 22.45
C SER A 612 -8.51 0.74 22.59
N PHE A 613 -9.48 -0.14 22.29
CA PHE A 613 -10.90 0.15 22.44
C PHE A 613 -11.26 0.46 23.89
N PHE A 614 -10.86 -0.38 24.84
CA PHE A 614 -11.15 -0.15 26.26
C PHE A 614 -10.50 1.14 26.78
N PHE A 615 -9.30 1.47 26.28
CA PHE A 615 -8.59 2.70 26.65
C PHE A 615 -9.26 3.97 26.09
N PHE A 616 -9.42 4.08 24.77
CA PHE A 616 -9.97 5.28 24.13
C PHE A 616 -11.46 5.51 24.40
N THR A 617 -12.19 4.49 24.87
CA THR A 617 -13.59 4.65 25.34
C THR A 617 -13.73 4.98 26.82
N GLY A 618 -12.61 5.15 27.55
CA GLY A 618 -12.64 5.51 28.99
C GLY A 618 -13.19 4.42 29.90
N ARG A 619 -13.21 3.16 29.45
CA ARG A 619 -13.72 2.02 30.23
C ARG A 619 -12.72 1.46 31.24
N ILE A 620 -11.44 1.82 31.10
CA ILE A 620 -10.38 1.46 32.07
C ILE A 620 -10.36 2.53 33.16
N GLN A 621 -11.09 2.30 34.24
CA GLN A 621 -11.07 3.18 35.42
C GLN A 621 -10.00 2.68 36.41
N GLY A 622 -9.06 3.53 36.84
CA GLY A 622 -8.19 3.24 37.99
C GLY A 622 -6.67 3.21 37.78
N LEU A 623 -6.13 3.68 36.66
CA LEU A 623 -4.67 3.66 36.38
C LEU A 623 -3.90 4.97 36.69
N GLY A 624 -4.45 5.85 37.53
CA GLY A 624 -3.82 7.12 37.95
C GLY A 624 -4.12 8.30 37.03
N ARG A 625 -3.78 9.53 37.47
CA ARG A 625 -4.09 10.80 36.75
C ARG A 625 -3.33 10.95 35.42
N ASP A 626 -2.23 10.23 35.22
CA ASP A 626 -1.43 10.27 33.99
C ASP A 626 -1.95 9.32 32.88
N PHE A 627 -2.94 8.46 33.21
CA PHE A 627 -3.56 7.50 32.29
C PHE A 627 -5.02 7.88 31.95
N GLU A 628 -5.30 9.17 31.89
CA GLU A 628 -6.62 9.67 31.49
C GLU A 628 -6.79 9.65 29.97
N ASN A 629 -7.98 9.28 29.49
CA ASN A 629 -8.25 9.16 28.06
C ASN A 629 -8.33 10.56 27.42
N PRO A 630 -7.74 10.76 26.22
CA PRO A 630 -7.85 12.05 25.54
C PRO A 630 -9.31 12.31 25.10
N SER A 631 -9.72 13.57 25.17
CA SER A 631 -11.00 14.05 24.62
C SER A 631 -10.88 14.15 23.09
N LEU A 632 -11.37 13.14 22.36
CA LEU A 632 -11.25 13.05 20.90
C LEU A 632 -12.61 13.28 20.23
N ASN A 633 -12.59 13.86 19.03
CA ASN A 633 -13.79 13.96 18.19
C ASN A 633 -14.21 12.57 17.67
N TYR A 634 -13.23 11.78 17.22
CA TYR A 634 -13.41 10.44 16.65
C TYR A 634 -12.50 9.41 17.34
N TYR A 635 -12.91 8.90 18.50
CA TYR A 635 -12.16 7.88 19.26
C TYR A 635 -11.83 6.60 18.46
N TRP A 636 -12.63 6.26 17.43
CA TRP A 636 -12.40 5.09 16.57
C TRP A 636 -11.14 5.22 15.70
N LEU A 637 -10.71 6.44 15.40
CA LEU A 637 -9.60 6.69 14.49
C LEU A 637 -8.25 6.26 15.09
N PRO A 638 -7.84 6.71 16.31
CA PRO A 638 -6.62 6.21 16.94
C PRO A 638 -6.62 4.70 17.17
N ILE A 639 -7.80 4.09 17.42
CA ILE A 639 -7.97 2.63 17.50
C ILE A 639 -7.63 1.99 16.15
N MET A 640 -8.19 2.50 15.05
CA MET A 640 -7.92 2.00 13.70
C MET A 640 -6.45 2.13 13.31
N ILE A 641 -5.81 3.27 13.64
CA ILE A 641 -4.37 3.48 13.40
C ILE A 641 -3.54 2.48 14.23
N SER A 642 -3.90 2.26 15.49
CA SER A 642 -3.22 1.30 16.37
C SER A 642 -3.37 -0.14 15.87
N ILE A 643 -4.56 -0.54 15.43
CA ILE A 643 -4.84 -1.85 14.82
C ILE A 643 -4.03 -2.05 13.54
N LEU A 644 -4.02 -1.04 12.66
CA LEU A 644 -3.28 -1.09 11.39
C LEU A 644 -1.77 -1.19 11.65
N GLY A 645 -1.24 -0.37 12.56
CA GLY A 645 0.17 -0.42 12.92
C GLY A 645 0.55 -1.73 13.60
N ALA A 646 -0.29 -2.27 14.49
CA ALA A 646 -0.09 -3.60 15.07
C ALA A 646 -0.08 -4.71 14.00
N TYR A 647 -0.94 -4.62 12.98
CA TYR A 647 -0.94 -5.56 11.85
C TYR A 647 0.36 -5.48 11.03
N VAL A 648 0.86 -4.27 10.78
CA VAL A 648 2.14 -4.06 10.06
C VAL A 648 3.30 -4.64 10.86
N ILE A 649 3.38 -4.36 12.17
CA ILE A 649 4.41 -4.90 13.06
C ILE A 649 4.34 -6.43 13.10
N ALA A 650 3.18 -6.99 13.41
CA ALA A 650 3.00 -8.45 13.48
C ALA A 650 3.36 -9.12 12.13
N SER A 651 2.95 -8.52 11.01
CA SER A 651 3.29 -9.03 9.69
C SER A 651 4.78 -8.97 9.39
N GLY A 652 5.49 -7.91 9.78
CA GLY A 652 6.94 -7.81 9.66
C GLY A 652 7.66 -8.92 10.43
N PHE A 653 7.34 -9.09 11.71
CA PHE A 653 7.94 -10.10 12.58
C PHE A 653 7.66 -11.53 12.10
N PHE A 654 6.42 -11.83 11.76
CA PHE A 654 6.05 -13.16 11.28
C PHE A 654 6.58 -13.45 9.87
N SER A 655 6.86 -12.44 9.05
CA SER A 655 7.56 -12.64 7.77
C SER A 655 8.99 -13.15 7.97
N VAL A 656 9.71 -12.65 8.98
CA VAL A 656 11.06 -13.13 9.34
C VAL A 656 11.00 -14.58 9.79
N PHE A 657 10.03 -14.91 10.64
CA PHE A 657 9.81 -16.28 11.08
C PHE A 657 9.47 -17.21 9.90
N GLY A 658 8.58 -16.78 9.01
CA GLY A 658 8.28 -17.53 7.78
C GLY A 658 9.52 -17.75 6.91
N MET A 659 10.38 -16.74 6.77
CA MET A 659 11.64 -16.87 6.02
C MET A 659 12.61 -17.87 6.69
N CYS A 660 12.65 -17.88 8.03
CA CYS A 660 13.39 -18.87 8.80
C CYS A 660 12.89 -20.29 8.51
N VAL A 661 11.58 -20.52 8.63
CA VAL A 661 10.96 -21.84 8.40
C VAL A 661 11.30 -22.38 7.01
N ASP A 662 11.13 -21.58 5.96
CA ASP A 662 11.45 -22.02 4.59
C ASP A 662 12.92 -22.31 4.41
N THR A 663 13.79 -21.47 4.96
CA THR A 663 15.24 -21.66 4.86
C THR A 663 15.67 -22.96 5.54
N LEU A 664 15.19 -23.20 6.76
CA LEU A 664 15.49 -24.44 7.48
C LEU A 664 14.90 -25.66 6.77
N PHE A 665 13.73 -25.51 6.14
CA PHE A 665 13.12 -26.60 5.39
C PHE A 665 13.89 -26.95 4.11
N LEU A 666 14.31 -25.96 3.33
CA LEU A 666 15.18 -26.18 2.17
C LEU A 666 16.51 -26.81 2.58
N CYS A 667 17.13 -26.32 3.67
CA CYS A 667 18.35 -26.93 4.19
C CYS A 667 18.11 -28.37 4.69
N PHE A 668 16.92 -28.66 5.23
CA PHE A 668 16.52 -30.01 5.64
C PHE A 668 16.30 -30.98 4.49
N LEU A 669 15.62 -30.56 3.42
CA LEU A 669 15.52 -31.37 2.20
C LEU A 669 16.93 -31.62 1.63
N GLU A 670 17.72 -30.55 1.66
CA GLU A 670 19.17 -30.49 1.55
C GLU A 670 19.92 -31.68 2.18
N ASP A 671 19.90 -31.65 3.51
CA ASP A 671 20.55 -32.59 4.43
C ASP A 671 20.09 -34.03 4.18
N LEU A 672 18.83 -34.23 3.80
CA LEU A 672 18.30 -35.55 3.48
C LEU A 672 18.84 -36.16 2.19
N GLU A 673 19.22 -35.34 1.20
CA GLU A 673 19.79 -35.82 -0.07
C GLU A 673 21.30 -36.04 0.03
N ARG A 674 21.99 -35.20 0.79
CA ARG A 674 23.46 -35.20 0.87
C ARG A 674 24.02 -36.18 1.90
N ASN A 675 23.35 -36.29 3.04
CA ASN A 675 23.89 -37.00 4.20
C ASN A 675 23.16 -38.33 4.41
N ASP A 676 23.91 -39.33 4.89
CA ASP A 676 23.40 -40.68 5.16
C ASP A 676 23.40 -41.02 6.66
N GLY A 677 24.13 -40.26 7.48
CA GLY A 677 24.27 -40.48 8.92
C GLY A 677 25.57 -41.16 9.31
N SER A 678 26.44 -41.50 8.36
CA SER A 678 27.80 -41.98 8.63
C SER A 678 28.67 -40.95 9.34
N LEU A 679 29.82 -41.37 9.88
CA LEU A 679 30.81 -40.47 10.47
C LEU A 679 31.31 -39.39 9.49
N ASP A 680 31.42 -39.74 8.20
CA ASP A 680 31.85 -38.81 7.15
C ASP A 680 30.71 -37.88 6.69
N ARG A 681 29.45 -38.36 6.75
CA ARG A 681 28.27 -37.63 6.26
C ARG A 681 27.15 -37.57 7.31
N PRO A 682 27.38 -36.93 8.47
CA PRO A 682 26.37 -36.87 9.52
C PRO A 682 25.25 -35.90 9.14
N TYR A 683 24.03 -36.19 9.57
CA TYR A 683 22.91 -35.26 9.45
C TYR A 683 23.08 -34.05 10.37
N TYR A 684 22.75 -32.86 9.88
CA TYR A 684 22.75 -31.60 10.62
C TYR A 684 21.39 -31.29 11.27
N MET A 685 20.32 -31.95 10.80
CA MET A 685 18.98 -31.84 11.37
C MET A 685 18.94 -32.21 12.87
N PRO A 686 18.00 -31.65 13.66
CA PRO A 686 17.91 -31.93 15.09
C PRO A 686 17.50 -33.37 15.40
N LYS A 687 17.81 -33.81 16.63
CA LYS A 687 17.44 -35.15 17.15
C LYS A 687 15.94 -35.45 17.06
N SER A 688 15.09 -34.43 17.19
CA SER A 688 13.63 -34.57 17.05
C SER A 688 13.24 -35.01 15.63
N LEU A 689 13.79 -34.38 14.59
CA LEU A 689 13.55 -34.76 13.20
C LEU A 689 14.16 -36.13 12.87
N LEU A 690 15.37 -36.42 13.35
CA LEU A 690 15.98 -37.74 13.22
C LEU A 690 15.07 -38.85 13.76
N LYS A 691 14.51 -38.66 14.96
CA LYS A 691 13.57 -39.60 15.58
C LYS A 691 12.28 -39.76 14.77
N ILE A 692 11.73 -38.67 14.22
CA ILE A 692 10.51 -38.72 13.39
C ILE A 692 10.77 -39.48 12.08
N LEU A 693 11.95 -39.34 11.49
CA LEU A 693 12.31 -40.01 10.24
C LEU A 693 12.90 -41.41 10.42
N GLY A 694 13.15 -41.85 11.66
CA GLY A 694 13.83 -43.12 11.93
C GLY A 694 15.31 -43.12 11.53
N LYS A 695 15.94 -41.95 11.39
CA LYS A 695 17.35 -41.78 11.02
C LYS A 695 18.21 -41.55 12.28
N LYS A 696 19.49 -41.90 12.23
CA LYS A 696 20.46 -41.66 13.32
C LYS A 696 21.83 -41.32 12.74
N ASN A 697 22.59 -40.50 13.45
CA ASN A 697 24.02 -40.33 13.18
C ASN A 697 24.81 -41.41 13.91
N GLU A 698 25.83 -41.95 13.26
CA GLU A 698 26.82 -42.81 13.88
C GLU A 698 27.55 -42.05 14.99
N ALA A 699 27.70 -42.70 16.14
CA ALA A 699 28.42 -42.14 17.27
C ALA A 699 29.91 -42.48 17.15
N PHE A 700 30.77 -41.49 17.36
CA PHE A 700 32.21 -41.70 17.50
C PHE A 700 32.49 -42.76 18.59
N PRO A 701 33.54 -43.60 18.44
CA PRO A 701 33.87 -44.66 19.40
C PRO A 701 34.02 -44.15 20.85
N GLU A 702 34.51 -42.92 21.04
CA GLU A 702 34.69 -42.30 22.37
C GLU A 702 33.36 -41.96 23.06
N ASP A 703 32.34 -41.54 22.31
CA ASP A 703 31.01 -41.23 22.85
C ASP A 703 30.22 -42.48 23.24
N LYS A 704 30.52 -43.64 22.61
CA LYS A 704 29.97 -44.94 23.03
C LYS A 704 30.48 -45.36 24.42
N LYS A 705 31.69 -44.95 24.81
CA LYS A 705 32.25 -45.23 26.15
C LYS A 705 31.62 -44.35 27.23
N LYS A 706 31.28 -43.09 26.93
CA LYS A 706 30.59 -42.17 27.87
C LYS A 706 29.12 -42.49 28.13
N LYS A 707 28.43 -43.19 27.21
CA LYS A 707 27.03 -43.63 27.40
C LYS A 707 26.88 -44.99 28.10
N LYS A 708 27.99 -45.70 28.30
CA LYS A 708 28.03 -47.00 29.02
C LYS A 708 28.52 -46.88 30.47
N LYS A 709 28.90 -45.67 30.89
CA LYS A 709 28.99 -45.25 32.29
C LYS A 709 27.78 -44.36 32.57
#